data_AF-A0A9D8NUP8-F1
#
_entry.id   AF-A0A9D8NUP8-F1
#
_cell.length_a   1.000
_cell.length_b   1.000
_cell.length_c   1.000
_cell.angle_alpha   90.00
_cell.angle_beta   90.00
_cell.angle_gamma   90.00
#
_symmetry.space_group_name_H-M   'P 1'
#
loop_
_entity.id
_entity.type
_entity.pdbx_description
1 polymer ?
#
loop_
_entity_poly.entity_id
_entity_poly.type
_entity_poly.pdbx_seq_one_letter_code
_entity_poly.pdbx_strand_id
1 'polypeptide(L)'
;MTAAFPTRWTILLLAALAVVGAARRAEAQGQSFAQPISTESLDRSLGRYAKPSPEARAAIEKAHDEYLDAYRRLQDAELEPFARERPPMLTGGDMGAWMRRYTALRGRVIGLDTTLFESIRLALPEAQQAGVDRIRWVREAEVLRTGILGDMTGGFGGPSRTRLSDLVFSAGLSEEDLAAVDPILRDHEQRHLAVIRRSVDESERLLTDFGDRMKKAGLWGDAFEQAQKDPEQAVELYRRMSGMIKETFTAVLEEGAKVGDSTRKGYTQVRDGLSWDGRLKLVPAWLSGAYPSVSGHYPKMFAMRVERAKKLVGEHTAAASTIDRIHRETMDRAVAALDAACKAEDAFQSEMMLTQFSIMEEGGADARSATMQRQQEERQKLIEQIQRAVAFGDDAIRAQLPAEVAEKLNAPDAPATVDGTAPPVAATEQAVAIAAAEGDAEAVETGYGGFEGATVTVDTVPHQLRPYSVASLQRFLTAIGASDEQRTMIETLHGDYLARHTETVAPKRTAYDEARMNQWQVQEEGPMRLDPSKAERSAGLLRDLAAATRSLDEELFASMAAALGEKHANAVRVERLGRVTGSIGCVGQQMWVFAPNAEQPVDVVAVMRDAALSDAEQAAVLAALAPHADAIESAAQRSFEALVEAQLRMERLQSDLFPPGATPEDQAKAAMEWQKRSTEVLESSKPALDERRRANLAALDAVSKALGEQSRAEIQRQWSQASYPTVFRDRRALFETIKKVEKLSDLTPAQTELVRETLEEYRTAYEIACDAMLAASMKSLPEPKDGQMSAEYWMGVQDRERSISRMRFERDETSARAASKLRQILTPEQLAQFPVLADPSKTKARTDRNW
;
A
#
# COMPACT_ATOMS: atom_id res chain seq x y z
N MET A 1 -38.00 -17.62 28.63
CA MET A 1 -36.62 -17.15 28.92
C MET A 1 -35.62 -18.22 28.47
N THR A 2 -35.71 -18.61 27.21
CA THR A 2 -34.97 -19.72 26.59
C THR A 2 -34.64 -19.32 25.15
N ALA A 3 -33.48 -19.74 24.67
CA ALA A 3 -32.99 -19.66 23.28
C ALA A 3 -32.25 -18.37 22.80
N ALA A 4 -31.28 -17.86 23.57
CA ALA A 4 -30.29 -16.86 23.07
C ALA A 4 -28.81 -17.28 23.25
N PHE A 5 -28.54 -18.46 23.83
CA PHE A 5 -27.19 -18.96 24.14
C PHE A 5 -26.34 -19.45 22.96
N PRO A 6 -26.88 -20.06 21.87
CA PRO A 6 -26.03 -20.68 20.84
C PRO A 6 -25.33 -19.68 19.91
N THR A 7 -25.84 -18.45 19.80
CA THR A 7 -25.32 -17.43 18.86
C THR A 7 -24.05 -16.73 19.35
N ARG A 8 -23.80 -16.70 20.68
CA ARG A 8 -22.63 -16.07 21.32
C ARG A 8 -21.29 -16.71 20.91
N TRP A 9 -21.30 -17.98 20.49
CA TRP A 9 -20.08 -18.78 20.30
C TRP A 9 -19.66 -18.94 18.84
N THR A 10 -20.59 -18.89 17.90
CA THR A 10 -20.29 -18.76 16.45
C THR A 10 -19.55 -17.46 16.14
N ILE A 11 -19.89 -16.41 16.88
CA ILE A 11 -19.24 -15.10 16.91
C ILE A 11 -17.79 -15.18 17.43
N LEU A 12 -17.54 -16.03 18.42
CA LEU A 12 -16.23 -16.24 19.04
C LEU A 12 -15.29 -17.05 18.14
N LEU A 13 -15.84 -18.01 17.39
CA LEU A 13 -15.15 -18.75 16.34
C LEU A 13 -14.65 -17.79 15.25
N LEU A 14 -15.44 -16.75 14.94
CA LEU A 14 -15.11 -15.70 13.96
C LEU A 14 -14.15 -14.63 14.50
N ALA A 15 -14.21 -14.28 15.80
CA ALA A 15 -13.24 -13.37 16.43
C ALA A 15 -11.85 -14.02 16.58
N ALA A 16 -11.77 -15.31 16.91
CA ALA A 16 -10.53 -16.08 16.84
C ALA A 16 -10.02 -16.20 15.38
N LEU A 17 -10.92 -16.41 14.41
CA LEU A 17 -10.60 -16.33 12.97
C LEU A 17 -10.23 -14.92 12.49
N ALA A 18 -10.62 -13.86 13.18
CA ALA A 18 -10.26 -12.46 12.91
C ALA A 18 -8.89 -12.08 13.51
N VAL A 19 -8.50 -12.72 14.63
CA VAL A 19 -7.11 -12.71 15.15
C VAL A 19 -6.19 -13.49 14.22
N VAL A 20 -6.62 -14.67 13.76
CA VAL A 20 -6.01 -15.34 12.59
C VAL A 20 -6.12 -14.44 11.35
N GLY A 21 -7.12 -13.56 11.28
CA GLY A 21 -7.35 -12.59 10.21
C GLY A 21 -6.26 -11.53 10.03
N ALA A 22 -5.48 -11.23 11.07
CA ALA A 22 -4.29 -10.42 10.92
C ALA A 22 -3.08 -11.22 10.42
N ALA A 23 -2.97 -12.50 10.79
CA ALA A 23 -2.13 -13.46 10.06
C ALA A 23 -2.66 -13.67 8.62
N ARG A 24 -3.97 -13.50 8.38
CA ARG A 24 -4.55 -13.47 7.03
C ARG A 24 -4.15 -12.24 6.22
N ARG A 25 -3.55 -11.17 6.74
CA ARG A 25 -2.98 -10.17 5.82
C ARG A 25 -1.76 -10.74 5.09
N ALA A 26 -0.88 -11.46 5.79
CA ALA A 26 0.23 -12.20 5.20
C ALA A 26 -0.22 -13.50 4.47
N GLU A 27 -1.24 -14.21 4.97
CA GLU A 27 -1.78 -15.41 4.30
C GLU A 27 -2.76 -15.10 3.15
N ALA A 28 -3.47 -13.95 3.16
CA ALA A 28 -4.25 -13.48 2.00
C ALA A 28 -3.34 -12.95 0.89
N GLN A 29 -2.13 -12.50 1.26
CA GLN A 29 -1.01 -12.29 0.33
C GLN A 29 -0.26 -13.59 -0.01
N GLY A 30 -0.69 -14.74 0.54
CA GLY A 30 -0.22 -16.07 0.14
C GLY A 30 1.16 -16.50 0.64
N GLN A 31 1.78 -15.80 1.60
CA GLN A 31 3.17 -16.06 2.00
C GLN A 31 3.32 -16.75 3.36
N SER A 32 3.17 -18.08 3.39
CA SER A 32 3.48 -18.89 4.58
C SER A 32 4.99 -19.04 4.83
N PHE A 33 5.81 -18.80 3.82
CA PHE A 33 7.27 -18.92 3.83
C PHE A 33 7.91 -17.68 3.17
N ALA A 34 9.16 -17.40 3.53
CA ALA A 34 9.94 -16.33 2.91
C ALA A 34 10.09 -16.53 1.40
N GLN A 35 9.88 -15.50 0.60
CA GLN A 35 10.11 -15.56 -0.85
C GLN A 35 11.59 -15.81 -1.18
N PRO A 36 11.91 -16.41 -2.34
CA PRO A 36 13.30 -16.56 -2.76
C PRO A 36 13.99 -15.20 -2.82
N ILE A 37 15.31 -15.20 -2.59
CA ILE A 37 16.12 -13.98 -2.73
C ILE A 37 16.05 -13.54 -4.21
N SER A 38 15.54 -12.34 -4.48
CA SER A 38 15.52 -11.78 -5.84
C SER A 38 16.91 -11.34 -6.29
N THR A 39 17.14 -11.28 -7.60
CA THR A 39 18.38 -10.74 -8.18
C THR A 39 18.64 -9.33 -7.65
N GLU A 40 17.62 -8.47 -7.63
CA GLU A 40 17.74 -7.10 -7.11
C GLU A 40 18.12 -7.07 -5.63
N SER A 41 17.47 -7.90 -4.79
CA SER A 41 17.75 -7.95 -3.35
C SER A 41 19.16 -8.48 -3.07
N LEU A 42 19.59 -9.50 -3.82
CA LEU A 42 20.94 -10.05 -3.74
C LEU A 42 21.97 -9.01 -4.15
N ASP A 43 21.78 -8.36 -5.30
CA ASP A 43 22.68 -7.32 -5.82
C ASP A 43 22.81 -6.14 -4.87
N ARG A 44 21.68 -5.68 -4.32
CA ARG A 44 21.64 -4.61 -3.33
C ARG A 44 22.46 -4.98 -2.10
N SER A 45 22.30 -6.20 -1.60
CA SER A 45 23.00 -6.69 -0.41
C SER A 45 24.49 -6.87 -0.68
N LEU A 46 24.85 -7.43 -1.83
CA LEU A 46 26.23 -7.56 -2.28
C LEU A 46 26.88 -6.18 -2.45
N GLY A 47 26.20 -5.22 -3.06
CA GLY A 47 26.70 -3.84 -3.21
C GLY A 47 26.95 -3.15 -1.86
N ARG A 48 26.14 -3.44 -0.85
CA ARG A 48 26.31 -2.91 0.52
C ARG A 48 27.50 -3.53 1.23
N TYR A 49 27.62 -4.86 1.23
CA TYR A 49 28.50 -5.56 2.17
C TYR A 49 29.72 -6.25 1.55
N ALA A 50 29.64 -6.71 0.30
CA ALA A 50 30.68 -7.54 -0.33
C ALA A 50 31.42 -6.83 -1.49
N LYS A 51 30.73 -5.96 -2.22
CA LYS A 51 31.22 -5.19 -3.39
C LYS A 51 31.99 -6.07 -4.39
N PRO A 52 31.34 -7.10 -4.97
CA PRO A 52 31.99 -8.02 -5.91
C PRO A 52 32.52 -7.29 -7.17
N SER A 53 33.64 -7.77 -7.72
CA SER A 53 34.13 -7.37 -9.05
C SER A 53 33.17 -7.81 -10.16
N PRO A 54 33.26 -7.23 -11.37
CA PRO A 54 32.45 -7.66 -12.52
C PRO A 54 32.56 -9.17 -12.81
N GLU A 55 33.74 -9.75 -12.72
CA GLU A 55 33.96 -11.18 -12.98
C GLU A 55 33.30 -12.06 -11.91
N ALA A 56 33.40 -11.65 -10.64
CA ALA A 56 32.76 -12.36 -9.55
C ALA A 56 31.23 -12.27 -9.63
N ARG A 57 30.69 -11.15 -10.13
CA ARG A 57 29.23 -11.00 -10.34
C ARG A 57 28.69 -12.03 -11.32
N ALA A 58 29.36 -12.31 -12.43
CA ALA A 58 28.91 -13.32 -13.39
C ALA A 58 28.84 -14.73 -12.76
N ALA A 59 29.81 -15.09 -11.91
CA ALA A 59 29.77 -16.36 -11.18
C ALA A 59 28.64 -16.42 -10.14
N ILE A 60 28.39 -15.29 -9.45
CA ILE A 60 27.29 -15.15 -8.48
C ILE A 60 25.93 -15.26 -9.17
N GLU A 61 25.74 -14.62 -10.32
CA GLU A 61 24.51 -14.71 -11.13
C GLU A 61 24.19 -16.17 -11.49
N LYS A 62 25.19 -16.93 -11.95
CA LYS A 62 24.99 -18.35 -12.23
C LYS A 62 24.57 -19.15 -10.98
N ALA A 63 25.23 -18.93 -9.84
CA ALA A 63 24.86 -19.60 -8.59
C ALA A 63 23.45 -19.20 -8.13
N HIS A 64 23.04 -17.96 -8.37
CA HIS A 64 21.71 -17.46 -8.06
C HIS A 64 20.62 -18.08 -8.95
N ASP A 65 20.89 -18.28 -10.24
CA ASP A 65 19.99 -19.00 -11.14
C ASP A 65 19.75 -20.44 -10.69
N GLU A 66 20.82 -21.15 -10.30
CA GLU A 66 20.73 -22.52 -9.76
C GLU A 66 19.92 -22.54 -8.45
N TYR A 67 20.07 -21.52 -7.60
CA TYR A 67 19.28 -21.32 -6.39
C TYR A 67 17.79 -21.11 -6.69
N LEU A 68 17.45 -20.23 -7.64
CA LEU A 68 16.05 -19.95 -8.00
C LEU A 68 15.37 -21.21 -8.54
N ASP A 69 16.06 -22.00 -9.36
CA ASP A 69 15.53 -23.27 -9.86
C ASP A 69 15.34 -24.30 -8.75
N ALA A 70 16.28 -24.40 -7.81
CA ALA A 70 16.13 -25.26 -6.64
C ALA A 70 14.96 -24.81 -5.75
N TYR A 71 14.78 -23.50 -5.58
CA TYR A 71 13.69 -22.92 -4.82
C TYR A 71 12.34 -23.20 -5.48
N ARG A 72 12.20 -22.99 -6.80
CA ARG A 72 10.98 -23.32 -7.55
C ARG A 72 10.58 -24.78 -7.37
N ARG A 73 11.54 -25.71 -7.48
CA ARG A 73 11.29 -27.15 -7.22
C ARG A 73 10.78 -27.41 -5.81
N LEU A 74 11.37 -26.77 -4.78
CA LEU A 74 10.90 -26.88 -3.40
C LEU A 74 9.50 -26.29 -3.23
N GLN A 75 9.25 -25.15 -3.87
CA GLN A 75 7.99 -24.44 -3.83
C GLN A 75 6.86 -25.30 -4.40
N ASP A 76 7.02 -25.79 -5.63
CA ASP A 76 5.99 -26.58 -6.32
C ASP A 76 5.75 -27.94 -5.65
N ALA A 77 6.83 -28.59 -5.19
CA ALA A 77 6.73 -29.93 -4.61
C ALA A 77 6.16 -29.94 -3.18
N GLU A 78 6.45 -28.90 -2.38
CA GLU A 78 6.24 -28.97 -0.93
C GLU A 78 5.69 -27.71 -0.27
N LEU A 79 6.18 -26.51 -0.62
CA LEU A 79 5.71 -25.28 0.04
C LEU A 79 4.29 -24.92 -0.38
N GLU A 80 3.97 -24.98 -1.67
CA GLU A 80 2.62 -24.70 -2.18
C GLU A 80 1.59 -25.73 -1.67
N PRO A 81 1.84 -27.06 -1.76
CA PRO A 81 0.96 -28.04 -1.14
C PRO A 81 0.73 -27.77 0.35
N PHE A 82 1.79 -27.49 1.12
CA PHE A 82 1.66 -27.18 2.53
C PHE A 82 0.84 -25.90 2.77
N ALA A 83 1.05 -24.85 1.97
CA ALA A 83 0.30 -23.60 2.11
C ALA A 83 -1.18 -23.71 1.67
N ARG A 84 -1.57 -24.79 0.96
CA ARG A 84 -2.98 -25.12 0.70
C ARG A 84 -3.62 -25.92 1.83
N GLU A 85 -2.82 -26.53 2.70
CA GLU A 85 -3.31 -27.22 3.88
C GLU A 85 -3.84 -26.20 4.90
N ARG A 86 -5.03 -26.47 5.46
CA ARG A 86 -5.57 -25.63 6.52
C ARG A 86 -4.83 -25.91 7.82
N PRO A 87 -4.42 -24.86 8.58
CA PRO A 87 -3.84 -25.04 9.89
C PRO A 87 -4.71 -25.93 10.79
N PRO A 88 -4.14 -26.86 11.57
CA PRO A 88 -4.91 -27.79 12.39
C PRO A 88 -5.82 -27.15 13.44
N MET A 89 -5.51 -25.93 13.86
CA MET A 89 -6.39 -25.11 14.71
C MET A 89 -7.77 -24.84 14.09
N LEU A 90 -7.91 -24.95 12.76
CA LEU A 90 -9.17 -24.75 12.05
C LEU A 90 -9.87 -26.07 11.69
N THR A 91 -9.13 -27.18 11.68
CA THR A 91 -9.62 -28.48 11.20
C THR A 91 -9.68 -29.55 12.29
N GLY A 92 -9.18 -29.27 13.49
CA GLY A 92 -9.06 -30.28 14.55
C GLY A 92 -7.97 -31.32 14.29
N GLY A 93 -7.00 -31.04 13.39
CA GLY A 93 -5.89 -31.95 13.05
C GLY A 93 -4.73 -31.92 14.06
N ASP A 94 -3.67 -32.70 13.85
CA ASP A 94 -2.51 -32.72 14.77
C ASP A 94 -1.62 -31.47 14.61
N MET A 95 -1.79 -30.47 15.50
CA MET A 95 -1.02 -29.22 15.50
C MET A 95 0.49 -29.43 15.66
N GLY A 96 0.90 -30.37 16.52
CA GLY A 96 2.31 -30.66 16.74
C GLY A 96 2.97 -31.25 15.50
N ALA A 97 2.29 -32.17 14.80
CA ALA A 97 2.80 -32.71 13.54
C ALA A 97 2.90 -31.65 12.43
N TRP A 98 1.90 -30.76 12.34
CA TRP A 98 1.91 -29.67 11.38
C TRP A 98 3.04 -28.67 11.64
N MET A 99 3.25 -28.27 12.89
CA MET A 99 4.37 -27.39 13.28
C MET A 99 5.73 -27.99 12.94
N ARG A 100 5.95 -29.29 13.24
CA ARG A 100 7.19 -29.98 12.87
C ARG A 100 7.44 -29.96 11.36
N ARG A 101 6.39 -30.15 10.55
CA ARG A 101 6.50 -30.08 9.08
C ARG A 101 6.79 -28.65 8.62
N TYR A 102 6.12 -27.65 9.18
CA TYR A 102 6.39 -26.24 8.92
C TYR A 102 7.87 -25.90 9.16
N THR A 103 8.42 -26.31 10.30
CA THR A 103 9.82 -26.11 10.66
C THR A 103 10.77 -26.82 9.71
N ALA A 104 10.47 -28.06 9.35
CA ALA A 104 11.29 -28.81 8.39
C ALA A 104 11.35 -28.09 7.03
N LEU A 105 10.21 -27.58 6.54
CA LEU A 105 10.15 -26.83 5.28
C LEU A 105 10.93 -25.51 5.36
N ARG A 106 10.78 -24.76 6.46
CA ARG A 106 11.58 -23.55 6.72
C ARG A 106 13.08 -23.87 6.77
N GLY A 107 13.47 -24.95 7.42
CA GLY A 107 14.86 -25.42 7.47
C GLY A 107 15.43 -25.73 6.08
N ARG A 108 14.60 -26.25 5.16
CA ARG A 108 15.01 -26.46 3.76
C ARG A 108 15.20 -25.17 2.99
N VAL A 109 14.36 -24.16 3.23
CA VAL A 109 14.58 -22.80 2.67
C VAL A 109 15.92 -22.24 3.15
N ILE A 110 16.21 -22.32 4.45
CA ILE A 110 17.50 -21.90 5.02
C ILE A 110 18.67 -22.71 4.41
N GLY A 111 18.47 -24.00 4.14
CA GLY A 111 19.46 -24.85 3.46
C GLY A 111 19.78 -24.41 2.03
N LEU A 112 18.76 -24.01 1.26
CA LEU A 112 18.96 -23.43 -0.08
C LEU A 112 19.71 -22.11 0.00
N ASP A 113 19.31 -21.21 0.90
CA ASP A 113 19.99 -19.93 1.12
C ASP A 113 21.47 -20.16 1.52
N THR A 114 21.74 -21.12 2.39
CA THR A 114 23.11 -21.49 2.80
C THR A 114 23.94 -21.98 1.61
N THR A 115 23.36 -22.82 0.74
CA THR A 115 24.05 -23.33 -0.46
C THR A 115 24.41 -22.21 -1.43
N LEU A 116 23.49 -21.25 -1.62
CA LEU A 116 23.76 -20.04 -2.40
C LEU A 116 24.91 -19.24 -1.80
N PHE A 117 24.86 -18.94 -0.51
CA PHE A 117 25.88 -18.10 0.13
C PHE A 117 27.27 -18.76 0.16
N GLU A 118 27.38 -20.08 0.32
CA GLU A 118 28.67 -20.77 0.16
C GLU A 118 29.21 -20.67 -1.27
N SER A 119 28.35 -20.78 -2.28
CA SER A 119 28.74 -20.61 -3.68
C SER A 119 29.25 -19.19 -3.96
N ILE A 120 28.56 -18.17 -3.41
CA ILE A 120 29.00 -16.78 -3.47
C ILE A 120 30.35 -16.60 -2.76
N ARG A 121 30.52 -17.22 -1.58
CA ARG A 121 31.76 -17.12 -0.79
C ARG A 121 32.97 -17.67 -1.56
N LEU A 122 32.77 -18.75 -2.34
CA LEU A 122 33.80 -19.33 -3.21
C LEU A 122 34.13 -18.45 -4.42
N ALA A 123 33.17 -17.66 -4.91
CA ALA A 123 33.37 -16.72 -6.01
C ALA A 123 34.09 -15.43 -5.59
N LEU A 124 34.20 -15.17 -4.28
CA LEU A 124 34.74 -13.92 -3.74
C LEU A 124 36.13 -14.08 -3.09
N PRO A 125 36.99 -13.06 -3.17
CA PRO A 125 38.22 -12.99 -2.38
C PRO A 125 37.96 -13.05 -0.87
N GLU A 126 38.90 -13.58 -0.09
CA GLU A 126 38.79 -13.76 1.37
C GLU A 126 38.38 -12.48 2.10
N ALA A 127 38.92 -11.32 1.68
CA ALA A 127 38.60 -10.01 2.27
C ALA A 127 37.10 -9.61 2.15
N GLN A 128 36.37 -10.16 1.18
CA GLN A 128 34.96 -9.86 0.93
C GLN A 128 34.00 -10.89 1.56
N GLN A 129 34.52 -12.03 2.06
CA GLN A 129 33.70 -13.12 2.58
C GLN A 129 32.94 -12.74 3.86
N ALA A 130 33.52 -11.88 4.70
CA ALA A 130 32.83 -11.36 5.88
C ALA A 130 31.55 -10.57 5.53
N GLY A 131 31.50 -9.95 4.34
CA GLY A 131 30.31 -9.31 3.81
C GLY A 131 29.21 -10.33 3.48
N VAL A 132 29.58 -11.50 2.96
CA VAL A 132 28.63 -12.59 2.65
C VAL A 132 28.00 -13.15 3.92
N ASP A 133 28.80 -13.35 4.98
CA ASP A 133 28.28 -13.82 6.27
C ASP A 133 27.21 -12.88 6.81
N ARG A 134 27.43 -11.58 6.65
CA ARG A 134 26.50 -10.54 7.06
C ARG A 134 25.19 -10.59 6.26
N ILE A 135 25.27 -10.75 4.93
CA ILE A 135 24.09 -10.94 4.06
C ILE A 135 23.30 -12.17 4.52
N ARG A 136 24.00 -13.28 4.77
CA ARG A 136 23.41 -14.51 5.27
C ARG A 136 22.69 -14.31 6.60
N TRP A 137 23.28 -13.57 7.55
CA TRP A 137 22.63 -13.32 8.84
C TRP A 137 21.34 -12.53 8.70
N VAL A 138 21.36 -11.46 7.90
CA VAL A 138 20.19 -10.62 7.64
C VAL A 138 19.09 -11.44 6.96
N ARG A 139 19.44 -12.26 5.98
CA ARG A 139 18.52 -13.13 5.27
C ARG A 139 17.92 -14.21 6.16
N GLU A 140 18.74 -14.87 6.98
CA GLU A 140 18.21 -15.90 7.88
C GLU A 140 17.27 -15.30 8.93
N ALA A 141 17.59 -14.11 9.46
CA ALA A 141 16.69 -13.36 10.33
C ALA A 141 15.39 -12.95 9.64
N GLU A 142 15.40 -12.74 8.32
CA GLU A 142 14.19 -12.57 7.50
C GLU A 142 13.38 -13.86 7.45
N VAL A 143 13.99 -14.98 7.06
CA VAL A 143 13.30 -16.27 6.91
C VAL A 143 12.64 -16.72 8.21
N LEU A 144 13.31 -16.52 9.35
CA LEU A 144 12.79 -16.87 10.67
C LEU A 144 11.63 -15.97 11.11
N ARG A 145 11.51 -14.75 10.56
CA ARG A 145 10.43 -13.80 10.83
C ARG A 145 9.30 -13.82 9.81
N THR A 146 9.34 -14.71 8.82
CA THR A 146 8.24 -14.87 7.86
C THR A 146 7.28 -15.98 8.28
N GLY A 147 6.01 -15.83 7.93
CA GLY A 147 4.95 -16.81 8.17
C GLY A 147 4.42 -16.80 9.60
N ILE A 148 3.66 -17.83 9.96
CA ILE A 148 2.85 -17.85 11.20
C ILE A 148 3.67 -17.59 12.46
N LEU A 149 4.87 -18.16 12.58
CA LEU A 149 5.73 -17.95 13.75
C LEU A 149 6.30 -16.53 13.79
N GLY A 150 6.69 -16.00 12.64
CA GLY A 150 7.16 -14.62 12.51
C GLY A 150 6.06 -13.60 12.80
N ASP A 151 4.82 -13.89 12.40
CA ASP A 151 3.69 -13.02 12.67
C ASP A 151 3.28 -13.03 14.15
N MET A 152 3.33 -14.20 14.78
CA MET A 152 3.03 -14.36 16.20
C MET A 152 4.11 -13.76 17.11
N THR A 153 5.39 -13.99 16.81
CA THR A 153 6.51 -13.42 17.57
C THR A 153 6.76 -11.95 17.24
N GLY A 154 6.41 -11.54 16.02
CA GLY A 154 6.60 -10.18 15.55
C GLY A 154 5.62 -9.16 16.13
N GLY A 155 4.56 -9.56 16.83
CA GLY A 155 3.46 -8.66 17.19
C GLY A 155 2.78 -8.06 15.94
N PHE A 156 1.68 -7.32 16.09
CA PHE A 156 0.92 -6.74 14.98
C PHE A 156 1.60 -5.51 14.33
N GLY A 157 2.90 -5.32 14.59
CA GLY A 157 3.70 -4.16 14.25
C GLY A 157 4.85 -4.02 15.25
N GLY A 158 5.68 -2.99 15.09
CA GLY A 158 6.71 -2.68 16.09
C GLY A 158 8.16 -3.02 15.71
N PRO A 159 9.10 -2.80 16.63
CA PRO A 159 10.56 -2.93 16.42
C PRO A 159 11.01 -4.38 16.15
N SER A 160 10.21 -5.37 16.51
CA SER A 160 10.43 -6.80 16.24
C SER A 160 10.45 -7.13 14.73
N ARG A 161 9.61 -6.45 13.94
CA ARG A 161 9.54 -6.61 12.47
C ARG A 161 10.52 -5.70 11.72
N THR A 162 11.04 -4.67 12.39
CA THR A 162 11.92 -3.68 11.77
C THR A 162 13.32 -4.24 11.55
N ARG A 163 13.84 -4.13 10.32
CA ARG A 163 15.26 -4.34 10.00
C ARG A 163 16.00 -3.02 10.16
N LEU A 164 16.85 -2.96 11.19
CA LEU A 164 17.65 -1.76 11.48
C LEU A 164 18.61 -1.42 10.34
N SER A 165 19.24 -2.42 9.72
CA SER A 165 20.16 -2.20 8.61
C SER A 165 19.49 -1.53 7.41
N ASP A 166 18.29 -1.98 7.03
CA ASP A 166 17.53 -1.33 5.95
C ASP A 166 17.19 0.13 6.28
N LEU A 167 16.88 0.45 7.54
CA LEU A 167 16.65 1.83 7.96
C LEU A 167 17.91 2.69 7.88
N VAL A 168 19.05 2.16 8.33
CA VAL A 168 20.35 2.85 8.28
C VAL A 168 20.73 3.17 6.82
N PHE A 169 20.62 2.21 5.91
CA PHE A 169 20.97 2.42 4.50
C PHE A 169 19.95 3.28 3.75
N SER A 170 18.69 3.31 4.18
CA SER A 170 17.64 4.14 3.54
C SER A 170 17.51 5.55 4.11
N ALA A 171 18.09 5.83 5.29
CA ALA A 171 18.02 7.13 5.95
C ALA A 171 18.82 8.24 5.24
N GLY A 172 19.63 7.91 4.22
CA GLY A 172 20.44 8.91 3.50
C GLY A 172 21.58 9.48 4.35
N LEU A 173 22.21 8.62 5.15
CA LEU A 173 23.36 8.95 5.98
C LEU A 173 24.61 9.25 5.13
N SER A 174 25.53 10.05 5.68
CA SER A 174 26.82 10.31 5.04
C SER A 174 27.70 9.06 5.00
N GLU A 175 28.72 9.02 4.14
CA GLU A 175 29.68 7.90 4.12
C GLU A 175 30.44 7.78 5.45
N GLU A 176 30.73 8.91 6.09
CA GLU A 176 31.37 8.97 7.41
C GLU A 176 30.47 8.36 8.49
N ASP A 177 29.20 8.75 8.54
CA ASP A 177 28.21 8.19 9.47
C ASP A 177 28.04 6.68 9.25
N LEU A 178 27.94 6.25 7.99
CA LEU A 178 27.82 4.83 7.64
C LEU A 178 29.04 4.05 8.10
N ALA A 179 30.25 4.57 7.88
CA ALA A 179 31.48 3.94 8.34
C ALA A 179 31.57 3.89 9.88
N ALA A 180 31.11 4.93 10.57
CA ALA A 180 31.12 5.01 12.04
C ALA A 180 30.20 3.95 12.68
N VAL A 181 29.02 3.71 12.10
CA VAL A 181 28.04 2.76 12.66
C VAL A 181 28.17 1.34 12.10
N ASP A 182 28.96 1.10 11.06
CA ASP A 182 29.11 -0.22 10.44
C ASP A 182 29.51 -1.32 11.45
N PRO A 183 30.51 -1.12 12.34
CA PRO A 183 30.87 -2.14 13.34
C PRO A 183 29.75 -2.41 14.35
N ILE A 184 29.03 -1.36 14.75
CA ILE A 184 27.88 -1.45 15.68
C ILE A 184 26.77 -2.27 15.02
N LEU A 185 26.49 -1.99 13.75
CA LEU A 185 25.43 -2.63 12.99
C LEU A 185 25.75 -4.11 12.75
N ARG A 186 27.00 -4.43 12.41
CA ARG A 186 27.47 -5.83 12.25
C ARG A 186 27.33 -6.64 13.54
N ASP A 187 27.79 -6.11 14.67
CA ASP A 187 27.68 -6.78 15.96
C ASP A 187 26.21 -6.94 16.39
N HIS A 188 25.39 -5.92 16.15
CA HIS A 188 23.95 -5.99 16.38
C HIS A 188 23.30 -7.10 15.55
N GLU A 189 23.52 -7.16 14.24
CA GLU A 189 22.91 -8.14 13.35
C GLU A 189 23.23 -9.58 13.76
N GLN A 190 24.50 -9.85 14.13
CA GLN A 190 24.91 -11.17 14.60
C GLN A 190 24.21 -11.56 15.91
N ARG A 191 24.21 -10.65 16.91
CA ARG A 191 23.55 -10.90 18.20
C ARG A 191 22.04 -10.99 18.06
N HIS A 192 21.46 -10.17 17.19
CA HIS A 192 20.03 -10.11 16.94
C HIS A 192 19.52 -11.38 16.25
N LEU A 193 20.26 -11.95 15.30
CA LEU A 193 19.94 -13.26 14.72
C LEU A 193 19.88 -14.35 15.80
N ALA A 194 20.82 -14.35 16.75
CA ALA A 194 20.81 -15.32 17.85
C ALA A 194 19.58 -15.16 18.75
N VAL A 195 19.12 -13.92 18.98
CA VAL A 195 17.87 -13.65 19.71
C VAL A 195 16.66 -14.14 18.92
N ILE A 196 16.58 -13.87 17.61
CA ILE A 196 15.50 -14.33 16.74
C ILE A 196 15.42 -15.86 16.72
N ARG A 197 16.55 -16.55 16.49
CA ARG A 197 16.59 -18.02 16.51
C ARG A 197 16.02 -18.59 17.81
N ARG A 198 16.51 -18.10 18.95
CA ARG A 198 16.01 -18.54 20.27
C ARG A 198 14.52 -18.29 20.45
N SER A 199 14.06 -17.09 20.09
CA SER A 199 12.65 -16.69 20.19
C SER A 199 11.75 -17.59 19.34
N VAL A 200 12.19 -17.92 18.11
CA VAL A 200 11.46 -18.79 17.20
C VAL A 200 11.47 -20.24 17.66
N ASP A 201 12.61 -20.78 18.08
CA ASP A 201 12.73 -22.16 18.59
C ASP A 201 11.84 -22.35 19.83
N GLU A 202 11.85 -21.37 20.74
CA GLU A 202 11.01 -21.41 21.94
C GLU A 202 9.52 -21.27 21.60
N SER A 203 9.17 -20.39 20.68
CA SER A 203 7.78 -20.24 20.21
C SER A 203 7.26 -21.50 19.53
N GLU A 204 8.10 -22.16 18.73
CA GLU A 204 7.78 -23.45 18.12
C GLU A 204 7.54 -24.52 19.18
N ARG A 205 8.41 -24.59 20.19
CA ARG A 205 8.26 -25.51 21.32
C ARG A 205 6.94 -25.27 22.04
N LEU A 206 6.63 -24.01 22.36
CA LEU A 206 5.40 -23.61 23.04
C LEU A 206 4.15 -23.98 22.25
N LEU A 207 4.14 -23.79 20.92
CA LEU A 207 3.01 -24.17 20.06
C LEU A 207 2.86 -25.69 19.90
N THR A 208 3.97 -26.41 19.86
CA THR A 208 3.96 -27.87 19.85
C THR A 208 3.40 -28.40 21.16
N ASP A 209 3.90 -27.90 22.30
CA ASP A 209 3.42 -28.25 23.64
C ASP A 209 1.95 -27.89 23.84
N PHE A 210 1.49 -26.76 23.27
CA PHE A 210 0.08 -26.40 23.25
C PHE A 210 -0.76 -27.45 22.50
N GLY A 211 -0.34 -27.85 21.30
CA GLY A 211 -1.01 -28.91 20.54
C GLY A 211 -1.10 -30.24 21.32
N ASP A 212 -0.01 -30.63 21.98
CA ASP A 212 0.04 -31.86 22.78
C ASP A 212 -0.85 -31.78 24.03
N ARG A 213 -0.89 -30.62 24.71
CA ARG A 213 -1.79 -30.38 25.86
C ARG A 213 -3.26 -30.43 25.44
N MET A 214 -3.59 -29.79 24.33
CA MET A 214 -4.93 -29.81 23.75
C MET A 214 -5.40 -31.24 23.42
N LYS A 215 -4.53 -32.03 22.78
CA LYS A 215 -4.77 -33.44 22.47
C LYS A 215 -4.96 -34.27 23.73
N LYS A 216 -4.07 -34.12 24.72
CA LYS A 216 -4.14 -34.84 26.01
C LYS A 216 -5.40 -34.50 26.81
N ALA A 217 -5.87 -33.25 26.72
CA ALA A 217 -7.09 -32.80 27.37
C ALA A 217 -8.37 -33.29 26.67
N GLY A 218 -8.26 -34.01 25.55
CA GLY A 218 -9.41 -34.47 24.76
C GLY A 218 -10.19 -33.33 24.12
N LEU A 219 -9.53 -32.19 23.89
CA LEU A 219 -10.14 -30.97 23.36
C LEU A 219 -9.89 -30.81 21.86
N TRP A 220 -9.53 -31.89 21.16
CA TRP A 220 -9.19 -31.91 19.74
C TRP A 220 -9.83 -33.14 19.06
N GLY A 221 -9.88 -33.17 17.72
CA GLY A 221 -10.55 -34.24 16.97
C GLY A 221 -12.07 -34.22 17.17
N ASP A 222 -12.67 -35.35 17.56
CA ASP A 222 -14.11 -35.51 17.72
C ASP A 222 -14.76 -34.45 18.61
N ALA A 223 -14.07 -34.01 19.68
CA ALA A 223 -14.58 -32.96 20.57
C ALA A 223 -14.71 -31.60 19.85
N PHE A 224 -13.78 -31.29 18.95
CA PHE A 224 -13.83 -30.07 18.13
C PHE A 224 -14.92 -30.17 17.06
N GLU A 225 -15.07 -31.33 16.40
CA GLU A 225 -16.16 -31.57 15.45
C GLU A 225 -17.54 -31.53 16.10
N GLN A 226 -17.67 -32.07 17.32
CA GLN A 226 -18.91 -32.04 18.08
C GLN A 226 -19.23 -30.61 18.57
N ALA A 227 -18.22 -29.86 19.03
CA ALA A 227 -18.37 -28.45 19.35
C ALA A 227 -18.81 -27.59 18.15
N GLN A 228 -18.41 -27.93 16.93
CA GLN A 228 -18.92 -27.22 15.73
C GLN A 228 -20.42 -27.47 15.48
N LYS A 229 -20.95 -28.59 15.97
CA LYS A 229 -22.36 -29.01 15.80
C LYS A 229 -23.24 -28.63 16.99
N ASP A 230 -22.66 -28.54 18.19
CA ASP A 230 -23.33 -28.22 19.44
C ASP A 230 -22.75 -26.94 20.07
N PRO A 231 -23.51 -25.83 20.05
CA PRO A 231 -23.08 -24.56 20.62
C PRO A 231 -22.75 -24.62 22.12
N GLU A 232 -23.40 -25.48 22.91
CA GLU A 232 -23.12 -25.63 24.35
C GLU A 232 -21.77 -26.31 24.60
N GLN A 233 -21.43 -27.31 23.77
CA GLN A 233 -20.13 -27.97 23.82
C GLN A 233 -19.01 -27.07 23.29
N ALA A 234 -19.30 -26.21 22.32
CA ALA A 234 -18.37 -25.17 21.89
C ALA A 234 -17.97 -24.26 23.05
N VAL A 235 -18.93 -23.80 23.86
CA VAL A 235 -18.67 -22.96 25.04
C VAL A 235 -17.67 -23.61 25.99
N GLU A 236 -17.93 -24.87 26.34
CA GLU A 236 -17.12 -25.62 27.29
C GLU A 236 -15.72 -25.86 26.75
N LEU A 237 -15.62 -26.24 25.47
CA LEU A 237 -14.37 -26.44 24.76
C LEU A 237 -13.54 -25.15 24.74
N TYR A 238 -14.14 -24.03 24.34
CA TYR A 238 -13.47 -22.74 24.26
C TYR A 238 -13.05 -22.20 25.63
N ARG A 239 -13.86 -22.37 26.68
CA ARG A 239 -13.46 -21.96 28.03
C ARG A 239 -12.22 -22.71 28.50
N ARG A 240 -12.16 -24.02 28.25
CA ARG A 240 -10.99 -24.86 28.57
C ARG A 240 -9.78 -24.50 27.72
N MET A 241 -9.99 -24.15 26.45
CA MET A 241 -8.96 -23.68 25.53
C MET A 241 -8.38 -22.32 25.92
N SER A 242 -9.23 -21.37 26.32
CA SER A 242 -8.86 -19.98 26.56
C SER A 242 -7.69 -19.84 27.54
N GLY A 243 -7.72 -20.57 28.66
CA GLY A 243 -6.63 -20.54 29.64
C GLY A 243 -5.30 -21.02 29.05
N MET A 244 -5.32 -22.11 28.29
CA MET A 244 -4.11 -22.66 27.64
C MET A 244 -3.61 -21.78 26.49
N ILE A 245 -4.51 -21.18 25.72
CA ILE A 245 -4.17 -20.22 24.67
C ILE A 245 -3.51 -19.01 25.32
N LYS A 246 -4.14 -18.39 26.32
CA LYS A 246 -3.63 -17.21 27.03
C LYS A 246 -2.24 -17.47 27.60
N GLU A 247 -2.03 -18.58 28.29
CA GLU A 247 -0.71 -18.96 28.82
C GLU A 247 0.34 -19.12 27.71
N THR A 248 0.02 -19.89 26.66
CA THR A 248 0.97 -20.15 25.56
C THR A 248 1.32 -18.87 24.81
N PHE A 249 0.31 -18.09 24.42
CA PHE A 249 0.51 -16.87 23.65
C PHE A 249 1.17 -15.78 24.48
N THR A 250 0.95 -15.72 25.81
CA THR A 250 1.71 -14.81 26.69
C THR A 250 3.20 -15.11 26.58
N ALA A 251 3.60 -16.38 26.70
CA ALA A 251 5.00 -16.77 26.59
C ALA A 251 5.59 -16.49 25.19
N VAL A 252 4.82 -16.69 24.11
CA VAL A 252 5.24 -16.33 22.74
C VAL A 252 5.43 -14.82 22.59
N LEU A 253 4.52 -14.01 23.16
CA LEU A 253 4.61 -12.55 23.11
C LEU A 253 5.82 -12.04 23.90
N GLU A 254 6.17 -12.67 25.03
CA GLU A 254 7.39 -12.35 25.78
C GLU A 254 8.66 -12.63 24.96
N GLU A 255 8.70 -13.72 24.19
CA GLU A 255 9.80 -13.99 23.25
C GLU A 255 9.85 -12.95 22.11
N GLY A 256 8.69 -12.49 21.64
CA GLY A 256 8.60 -11.38 20.68
C GLY A 256 9.12 -10.05 21.23
N ALA A 257 8.78 -9.73 22.48
CA ALA A 257 9.25 -8.53 23.17
C ALA A 257 10.79 -8.51 23.30
N LYS A 258 11.43 -9.67 23.52
CA LYS A 258 12.91 -9.79 23.54
C LYS A 258 13.54 -9.44 22.18
N VAL A 259 12.91 -9.81 21.07
CA VAL A 259 13.34 -9.43 19.72
C VAL A 259 13.21 -7.91 19.55
N GLY A 260 12.05 -7.34 19.91
CA GLY A 260 11.82 -5.89 19.85
C GLY A 260 12.81 -5.09 20.71
N ASP A 261 13.11 -5.55 21.92
CA ASP A 261 14.15 -5.02 22.80
C ASP A 261 15.54 -5.03 22.17
N SER A 262 15.90 -6.15 21.54
CA SER A 262 17.17 -6.27 20.83
C SER A 262 17.26 -5.24 19.71
N THR A 263 16.21 -5.05 18.92
CA THR A 263 16.19 -4.04 17.85
C THR A 263 16.29 -2.62 18.41
N ARG A 264 15.53 -2.29 19.46
CA ARG A 264 15.58 -0.98 20.12
C ARG A 264 16.99 -0.66 20.63
N LYS A 265 17.63 -1.62 21.32
CA LYS A 265 19.02 -1.46 21.80
C LYS A 265 19.98 -1.23 20.64
N GLY A 266 19.84 -1.98 19.55
CA GLY A 266 20.61 -1.75 18.32
C GLY A 266 20.40 -0.36 17.76
N TYR A 267 19.14 0.09 17.66
CA TYR A 267 18.79 1.43 17.19
C TYR A 267 19.43 2.52 18.06
N THR A 268 19.32 2.41 19.39
CA THR A 268 19.95 3.35 20.32
C THR A 268 21.46 3.40 20.11
N GLN A 269 22.13 2.25 20.01
CA GLN A 269 23.58 2.19 19.79
C GLN A 269 23.99 2.83 18.46
N VAL A 270 23.26 2.53 17.38
CA VAL A 270 23.51 3.13 16.07
C VAL A 270 23.28 4.64 16.12
N ARG A 271 22.13 5.10 16.63
CA ARG A 271 21.81 6.53 16.79
C ARG A 271 22.89 7.27 17.57
N ASP A 272 23.34 6.70 18.67
CA ASP A 272 24.33 7.34 19.53
C ASP A 272 25.71 7.41 18.86
N GLY A 273 26.03 6.47 17.96
CA GLY A 273 27.23 6.48 17.11
C GLY A 273 27.19 7.42 15.91
N LEU A 274 26.03 8.02 15.59
CA LEU A 274 25.90 8.95 14.47
C LEU A 274 26.24 10.39 14.85
N SER A 275 26.66 11.15 13.83
CA SER A 275 26.69 12.61 13.86
C SER A 275 25.29 13.19 14.12
N TRP A 276 25.23 14.49 14.46
CA TRP A 276 23.96 15.18 14.65
C TRP A 276 23.02 15.06 13.45
N ASP A 277 23.55 15.28 12.24
CA ASP A 277 22.75 15.23 11.01
C ASP A 277 22.30 13.79 10.70
N GLY A 278 23.17 12.80 10.96
CA GLY A 278 22.81 11.39 10.87
C GLY A 278 21.65 11.02 11.80
N ARG A 279 21.64 11.54 13.04
CA ARG A 279 20.54 11.32 13.99
C ARG A 279 19.22 11.93 13.50
N LEU A 280 19.25 13.16 13.00
CA LEU A 280 18.07 13.84 12.48
C LEU A 280 17.43 13.10 11.29
N LYS A 281 18.21 12.30 10.56
CA LYS A 281 17.74 11.44 9.47
C LYS A 281 17.26 10.07 9.97
N LEU A 282 17.99 9.43 10.88
CA LEU A 282 17.66 8.08 11.34
C LEU A 282 16.42 8.04 12.25
N VAL A 283 16.24 9.01 13.15
CA VAL A 283 15.10 9.04 14.08
C VAL A 283 13.74 9.00 13.36
N PRO A 284 13.44 9.88 12.38
CA PRO A 284 12.17 9.80 11.66
C PRO A 284 12.03 8.51 10.85
N ALA A 285 13.12 7.98 10.27
CA ALA A 285 13.10 6.70 9.57
C ALA A 285 12.75 5.53 10.52
N TRP A 286 13.32 5.53 11.72
CA TRP A 286 13.00 4.58 12.79
C TRP A 286 11.54 4.68 13.22
N LEU A 287 11.05 5.87 13.52
CA LEU A 287 9.66 6.07 13.94
C LEU A 287 8.69 5.64 12.85
N SER A 288 8.91 6.05 11.59
CA SER A 288 8.03 5.62 10.49
C SER A 288 8.10 4.11 10.23
N GLY A 289 9.26 3.47 10.45
CA GLY A 289 9.46 2.05 10.16
C GLY A 289 9.14 1.09 11.31
N ALA A 290 9.13 1.55 12.55
CA ALA A 290 8.89 0.74 13.75
C ALA A 290 7.66 1.20 14.54
N TYR A 291 7.34 2.50 14.55
CA TYR A 291 6.25 3.09 15.34
C TYR A 291 5.40 4.10 14.54
N PRO A 292 4.64 3.66 13.52
CA PRO A 292 3.84 4.56 12.71
C PRO A 292 2.89 5.44 13.54
N SER A 293 2.28 4.90 14.60
CA SER A 293 1.38 5.60 15.54
C SER A 293 2.05 6.78 16.28
N VAL A 294 3.38 6.71 16.46
CA VAL A 294 4.20 7.74 17.12
C VAL A 294 4.82 8.70 16.08
N SER A 295 5.07 8.22 14.87
CA SER A 295 5.81 8.94 13.82
C SER A 295 5.24 10.31 13.46
N GLY A 296 3.92 10.48 13.53
CA GLY A 296 3.23 11.76 13.28
C GLY A 296 3.58 12.87 14.28
N HIS A 297 4.15 12.51 15.43
CA HIS A 297 4.54 13.46 16.48
C HIS A 297 6.01 13.87 16.41
N TYR A 298 6.80 13.36 15.46
CA TYR A 298 8.17 13.83 15.26
C TYR A 298 8.17 15.32 14.86
N PRO A 299 8.95 16.19 15.52
CA PRO A 299 8.84 17.65 15.37
C PRO A 299 9.48 18.21 14.08
N LYS A 300 9.08 17.70 12.90
CA LYS A 300 9.59 18.13 11.59
C LYS A 300 9.46 19.63 11.36
N MET A 301 8.31 20.20 11.76
CA MET A 301 8.03 21.63 11.61
C MET A 301 9.01 22.50 12.41
N PHE A 302 9.46 22.03 13.58
CA PHE A 302 10.43 22.74 14.40
C PHE A 302 11.80 22.77 13.69
N ALA A 303 12.28 21.64 13.18
CA ALA A 303 13.54 21.57 12.43
C ALA A 303 13.52 22.51 11.19
N MET A 304 12.39 22.58 10.46
CA MET A 304 12.25 23.53 9.35
C MET A 304 12.29 25.00 9.82
N ARG A 305 11.66 25.32 10.95
CA ARG A 305 11.72 26.67 11.54
C ARG A 305 13.14 27.05 11.97
N VAL A 306 13.91 26.11 12.52
CA VAL A 306 15.32 26.32 12.87
C VAL A 306 16.14 26.70 11.63
N GLU A 307 16.02 25.94 10.54
CA GLU A 307 16.75 26.23 9.31
C GLU A 307 16.35 27.58 8.70
N ARG A 308 15.05 27.93 8.78
CA ARG A 308 14.58 29.27 8.41
C ARG A 308 15.20 30.36 9.29
N ALA A 309 15.24 30.16 10.61
CA ALA A 309 15.84 31.10 11.55
C ALA A 309 17.33 31.34 11.23
N LYS A 310 18.09 30.27 10.95
CA LYS A 310 19.51 30.33 10.56
C LYS A 310 19.72 31.13 9.27
N LYS A 311 18.91 30.87 8.24
CA LYS A 311 18.96 31.64 6.99
C LYS A 311 18.68 33.12 7.21
N LEU A 312 17.73 33.46 8.08
CA LEU A 312 17.36 34.84 8.36
C LEU A 312 18.41 35.62 9.16
N VAL A 313 19.15 34.97 10.07
CA VAL A 313 20.24 35.61 10.84
C VAL A 313 21.61 35.53 10.15
N GLY A 314 21.73 34.73 9.09
CA GLY A 314 23.00 34.42 8.42
C GLY A 314 23.73 33.24 9.07
N GLU A 315 24.13 32.27 8.25
CA GLU A 315 24.63 30.94 8.66
C GLU A 315 25.93 30.97 9.48
N HIS A 316 26.71 32.05 9.40
CA HIS A 316 28.00 32.19 10.08
C HIS A 316 28.00 33.18 11.25
N THR A 317 26.84 33.46 11.82
CA THR A 317 26.72 34.37 12.97
C THR A 317 26.75 33.64 14.32
N ALA A 318 27.08 34.35 15.39
CA ALA A 318 26.97 33.83 16.76
C ALA A 318 25.52 33.43 17.12
N ALA A 319 24.53 34.12 16.53
CA ALA A 319 23.12 33.79 16.65
C ALA A 319 22.82 32.41 16.01
N ALA A 320 23.33 32.13 14.81
CA ALA A 320 23.17 30.82 14.17
C ALA A 320 23.77 29.68 15.01
N SER A 321 24.96 29.88 15.58
CA SER A 321 25.58 28.89 16.49
C SER A 321 24.75 28.64 17.76
N THR A 322 24.11 29.69 18.28
CA THR A 322 23.22 29.59 19.46
C THR A 322 21.92 28.88 19.10
N ILE A 323 21.35 29.17 17.92
CA ILE A 323 20.17 28.49 17.37
C ILE A 323 20.45 27.00 17.17
N ASP A 324 21.63 26.63 16.65
CA ASP A 324 22.03 25.22 16.51
C ASP A 324 22.12 24.50 17.86
N ARG A 325 22.62 25.17 18.91
CA ARG A 325 22.63 24.61 20.27
C ARG A 325 21.21 24.41 20.80
N ILE A 326 20.32 25.38 20.62
CA ILE A 326 18.92 25.29 21.03
C ILE A 326 18.20 24.18 20.26
N HIS A 327 18.46 24.06 18.96
CA HIS A 327 17.93 22.99 18.12
C HIS A 327 18.33 21.62 18.68
N ARG A 328 19.62 21.43 18.96
CA ARG A 328 20.15 20.20 19.57
C ARG A 328 19.47 19.87 20.89
N GLU A 329 19.47 20.80 21.84
CA GLU A 329 18.87 20.60 23.16
C GLU A 329 17.37 20.28 23.09
N THR A 330 16.65 20.95 22.20
CA THR A 330 15.21 20.75 22.02
C THR A 330 14.92 19.38 21.42
N MET A 331 15.66 19.01 20.38
CA MET A 331 15.51 17.73 19.70
C MET A 331 15.93 16.57 20.60
N ASP A 332 16.98 16.69 21.41
CA ASP A 332 17.34 15.66 22.40
C ASP A 332 16.21 15.42 23.41
N ARG A 333 15.56 16.49 23.90
CA ARG A 333 14.37 16.38 24.78
C ARG A 333 13.19 15.72 24.07
N ALA A 334 12.92 16.14 22.83
CA ALA A 334 11.83 15.57 22.04
C ALA A 334 12.08 14.09 21.72
N VAL A 335 13.30 13.70 21.37
CA VAL A 335 13.69 12.31 21.12
C VAL A 335 13.58 11.46 22.38
N ALA A 336 13.95 11.99 23.56
CA ALA A 336 13.75 11.27 24.81
C ALA A 336 12.26 11.01 25.11
N ALA A 337 11.39 11.98 24.85
CA ALA A 337 9.94 11.81 24.97
C ALA A 337 9.36 10.83 23.93
N LEU A 338 9.88 10.86 22.70
CA LEU A 338 9.53 9.91 21.64
C LEU A 338 9.97 8.47 22.00
N ASP A 339 11.15 8.29 22.58
CA ASP A 339 11.61 6.97 23.07
C ASP A 339 10.70 6.43 24.17
N ALA A 340 10.20 7.30 25.06
CA ALA A 340 9.21 6.93 26.06
C ALA A 340 7.86 6.55 25.42
N ALA A 341 7.41 7.28 24.40
CA ALA A 341 6.21 6.94 23.61
C ALA A 341 6.34 5.58 22.91
N CYS A 342 7.50 5.28 22.33
CA CYS A 342 7.76 3.97 21.71
C CYS A 342 7.66 2.82 22.73
N LYS A 343 8.16 3.02 23.96
CA LYS A 343 8.05 2.01 25.03
C LYS A 343 6.62 1.80 25.49
N ALA A 344 5.84 2.88 25.63
CA ALA A 344 4.42 2.82 25.97
C ALA A 344 3.63 2.07 24.88
N GLU A 345 3.92 2.34 23.60
CA GLU A 345 3.30 1.64 22.48
C GLU A 345 3.59 0.13 22.51
N ASP A 346 4.82 -0.30 22.81
CA ASP A 346 5.15 -1.73 22.89
C ASP A 346 4.42 -2.43 24.06
N ALA A 347 4.31 -1.74 25.21
CA ALA A 347 3.53 -2.23 26.34
C ALA A 347 2.03 -2.33 25.98
N PHE A 348 1.51 -1.32 25.29
CA PHE A 348 0.14 -1.29 24.77
C PHE A 348 -0.15 -2.47 23.84
N GLN A 349 0.67 -2.68 22.81
CA GLN A 349 0.48 -3.77 21.85
C GLN A 349 0.47 -5.14 22.55
N SER A 350 1.33 -5.31 23.55
CA SER A 350 1.39 -6.54 24.36
C SER A 350 0.13 -6.71 25.23
N GLU A 351 -0.31 -5.67 25.94
CA GLU A 351 -1.51 -5.68 26.80
C GLU A 351 -2.79 -5.85 25.97
N MET A 352 -2.87 -5.22 24.79
CA MET A 352 -3.98 -5.34 23.85
C MET A 352 -4.16 -6.77 23.35
N MET A 353 -3.06 -7.44 23.01
CA MET A 353 -3.10 -8.84 22.59
C MET A 353 -3.61 -9.75 23.72
N LEU A 354 -3.15 -9.53 24.96
CA LEU A 354 -3.58 -10.32 26.11
C LEU A 354 -5.03 -10.06 26.53
N THR A 355 -5.45 -8.80 26.49
CA THR A 355 -6.84 -8.41 26.78
C THR A 355 -7.78 -8.95 25.71
N GLN A 356 -7.35 -9.08 24.45
CA GLN A 356 -8.14 -9.72 23.40
C GLN A 356 -8.48 -11.18 23.70
N PHE A 357 -7.57 -11.95 24.30
CA PHE A 357 -7.88 -13.30 24.80
C PHE A 357 -8.80 -13.28 26.03
N SER A 358 -8.76 -12.21 26.81
CA SER A 358 -9.55 -12.05 28.04
C SER A 358 -10.95 -11.51 27.80
N ILE A 359 -11.29 -11.04 26.59
CA ILE A 359 -12.67 -10.64 26.20
C ILE A 359 -13.68 -11.78 26.49
N MET A 360 -13.21 -13.03 26.49
CA MET A 360 -13.99 -14.24 26.75
C MET A 360 -14.32 -14.47 28.24
N GLU A 361 -13.69 -13.73 29.16
CA GLU A 361 -13.91 -13.81 30.60
C GLU A 361 -14.97 -12.78 31.05
N GLU A 362 -15.72 -13.06 32.12
CA GLU A 362 -16.69 -12.11 32.69
C GLU A 362 -15.97 -10.82 33.11
N GLY A 363 -16.40 -9.66 32.58
CA GLY A 363 -15.72 -8.36 32.78
C GLY A 363 -14.56 -8.06 31.80
N GLY A 364 -14.22 -8.97 30.88
CA GLY A 364 -13.11 -8.80 29.94
C GLY A 364 -13.23 -7.61 28.97
N ALA A 365 -14.47 -7.25 28.60
CA ALA A 365 -14.73 -6.09 27.76
C ALA A 365 -14.48 -4.76 28.48
N ASP A 366 -14.86 -4.68 29.76
CA ASP A 366 -14.58 -3.52 30.60
C ASP A 366 -13.08 -3.38 30.85
N ALA A 367 -12.39 -4.51 31.07
CA ALA A 367 -10.94 -4.53 31.18
C ALA A 367 -10.24 -4.04 29.89
N ARG A 368 -10.74 -4.43 28.71
CA ARG A 368 -10.23 -3.93 27.42
C ARG A 368 -10.50 -2.42 27.26
N SER A 369 -11.70 -1.96 27.59
CA SER A 369 -12.06 -0.53 27.53
C SER A 369 -11.18 0.30 28.45
N ALA A 370 -11.01 -0.13 29.70
CA ALA A 370 -10.13 0.53 30.68
C ALA A 370 -8.66 0.53 30.23
N THR A 371 -8.21 -0.54 29.57
CA THR A 371 -6.87 -0.60 28.95
C THR A 371 -6.74 0.45 27.85
N MET A 372 -7.68 0.49 26.90
CA MET A 372 -7.70 1.49 25.82
C MET A 372 -7.70 2.93 26.36
N GLN A 373 -8.52 3.21 27.38
CA GLN A 373 -8.61 4.54 27.98
C GLN A 373 -7.30 4.95 28.67
N ARG A 374 -6.74 4.09 29.53
CA ARG A 374 -5.45 4.33 30.20
C ARG A 374 -4.35 4.65 29.18
N GLN A 375 -4.39 3.97 28.04
CA GLN A 375 -3.39 4.09 26.98
C GLN A 375 -3.57 5.36 26.16
N GLN A 376 -4.81 5.76 25.89
CA GLN A 376 -5.10 7.06 25.29
C GLN A 376 -4.61 8.21 26.19
N GLU A 377 -4.81 8.11 27.51
CA GLU A 377 -4.28 9.09 28.47
C GLU A 377 -2.74 9.11 28.50
N GLU A 378 -2.09 7.95 28.48
CA GLU A 378 -0.63 7.85 28.46
C GLU A 378 -0.04 8.42 27.16
N ARG A 379 -0.63 8.08 26.01
CA ARG A 379 -0.27 8.65 24.71
C ARG A 379 -0.41 10.17 24.71
N GLN A 380 -1.54 10.69 25.21
CA GLN A 380 -1.76 12.14 25.30
C GLN A 380 -0.70 12.83 26.16
N LYS A 381 -0.37 12.27 27.32
CA LYS A 381 0.71 12.79 28.19
C LYS A 381 2.06 12.85 27.48
N LEU A 382 2.39 11.85 26.67
CA LEU A 382 3.66 11.78 25.94
C LEU A 382 3.68 12.78 24.76
N ILE A 383 2.57 12.94 24.05
CA ILE A 383 2.40 13.97 23.02
C ILE A 383 2.61 15.37 23.62
N GLU A 384 2.02 15.64 24.78
CA GLU A 384 2.18 16.91 25.49
C GLU A 384 3.63 17.17 25.92
N GLN A 385 4.42 16.13 26.23
CA GLN A 385 5.84 16.29 26.53
C GLN A 385 6.63 16.70 25.28
N ILE A 386 6.34 16.10 24.13
CA ILE A 386 6.96 16.47 22.86
C ILE A 386 6.61 17.92 22.50
N GLN A 387 5.32 18.29 22.62
CA GLN A 387 4.86 19.66 22.36
C GLN A 387 5.52 20.69 23.29
N ARG A 388 5.68 20.36 24.58
CA ARG A 388 6.39 21.22 25.55
C ARG A 388 7.86 21.39 25.20
N ALA A 389 8.54 20.34 24.76
CA ALA A 389 9.93 20.44 24.31
C ALA A 389 10.05 21.38 23.11
N VAL A 390 9.18 21.23 22.12
CA VAL A 390 9.14 22.09 20.92
C VAL A 390 8.83 23.54 21.29
N ALA A 391 7.83 23.79 22.13
CA ALA A 391 7.47 25.14 22.58
C ALA A 391 8.65 25.84 23.28
N PHE A 392 9.36 25.12 24.16
CA PHE A 392 10.58 25.63 24.79
C PHE A 392 11.64 26.05 23.75
N GLY A 393 11.86 25.23 22.73
CA GLY A 393 12.80 25.54 21.65
C GLY A 393 12.37 26.74 20.82
N ASP A 394 11.09 26.82 20.45
CA ASP A 394 10.53 27.94 19.68
C ASP A 394 10.68 29.26 20.44
N ASP A 395 10.37 29.28 21.74
CA ASP A 395 10.53 30.46 22.59
C ASP A 395 12.00 30.86 22.73
N ALA A 396 12.89 29.89 22.91
CA ALA A 396 14.32 30.13 23.00
C ALA A 396 14.91 30.67 21.69
N ILE A 397 14.48 30.17 20.52
CA ILE A 397 14.89 30.68 19.21
C ILE A 397 14.37 32.10 19.01
N ARG A 398 13.09 32.36 19.30
CA ARG A 398 12.51 33.71 19.18
C ARG A 398 13.28 34.74 20.01
N ALA A 399 13.74 34.37 21.21
CA ALA A 399 14.55 35.23 22.05
C ALA A 399 15.94 35.58 21.46
N GLN A 400 16.45 34.80 20.48
CA GLN A 400 17.70 35.09 19.76
C GLN A 400 17.50 35.92 18.50
N LEU A 401 16.26 36.15 18.07
CA LEU A 401 15.95 36.85 16.83
C LEU A 401 15.56 38.31 17.11
N PRO A 402 15.97 39.27 16.25
CA PRO A 402 15.36 40.60 16.25
C PRO A 402 13.83 40.50 16.07
N ALA A 403 13.07 41.39 16.69
CA ALA A 403 11.59 41.33 16.67
C ALA A 403 11.02 41.24 15.24
N GLU A 404 11.57 42.02 14.31
CA GLU A 404 11.19 42.03 12.88
C GLU A 404 11.47 40.69 12.16
N VAL A 405 12.45 39.92 12.63
CA VAL A 405 12.82 38.61 12.09
C VAL A 405 11.99 37.50 12.74
N ALA A 406 11.72 37.62 14.04
CA ALA A 406 10.85 36.70 14.77
C ALA A 406 9.40 36.69 14.21
N GLU A 407 8.89 37.86 13.80
CA GLU A 407 7.58 38.00 13.16
C GLU A 407 7.53 37.25 11.81
N LYS A 408 8.61 37.29 11.04
CA LYS A 408 8.75 36.57 9.76
C LYS A 408 8.86 35.05 9.93
N LEU A 409 9.18 34.54 11.11
CA LEU A 409 9.29 33.09 11.36
C LEU A 409 7.93 32.37 11.26
N ASN A 410 6.85 33.08 11.60
CA ASN A 410 5.47 32.57 11.58
C ASN A 410 4.72 32.92 10.29
N ALA A 411 5.29 33.76 9.41
CA ALA A 411 4.65 34.13 8.14
C ALA A 411 4.48 32.88 7.27
N PRO A 412 3.24 32.52 6.88
CA PRO A 412 3.02 31.49 5.88
C PRO A 412 3.51 32.07 4.55
N ASP A 413 4.52 31.46 3.90
CA ASP A 413 4.56 31.36 2.43
C ASP A 413 5.80 30.62 1.86
N ALA A 414 5.49 29.99 0.71
CA ALA A 414 6.28 29.30 -0.32
C ALA A 414 7.18 28.11 0.12
N PRO A 415 7.07 26.94 -0.54
CA PRO A 415 7.85 25.76 -0.20
C PRO A 415 9.33 26.00 -0.47
N ALA A 416 10.12 26.15 0.58
CA ALA A 416 11.57 26.09 0.47
C ALA A 416 11.97 24.65 0.13
N THR A 417 12.44 24.45 -1.10
CA THR A 417 13.14 23.23 -1.51
C THR A 417 14.42 23.10 -0.69
N VAL A 418 14.36 22.24 0.34
CA VAL A 418 15.56 21.66 0.95
C VAL A 418 15.93 20.47 0.09
N ASP A 419 17.11 20.53 -0.53
CA ASP A 419 17.64 19.43 -1.34
C ASP A 419 17.55 18.09 -0.57
N GLY A 420 16.87 17.12 -1.17
CA GLY A 420 17.01 15.70 -0.83
C GLY A 420 15.86 15.03 -0.05
N THR A 421 14.89 15.75 0.50
CA THR A 421 13.69 15.11 1.09
C THR A 421 12.42 15.79 0.59
N ALA A 422 11.64 15.08 -0.23
CA ALA A 422 10.35 15.54 -0.72
C ALA A 422 9.48 16.04 0.45
N PRO A 423 8.92 17.26 0.38
CA PRO A 423 8.03 17.77 1.41
C PRO A 423 6.71 17.00 1.43
N PRO A 424 6.06 16.79 2.58
CA PRO A 424 4.63 16.48 2.58
C PRO A 424 3.87 17.73 2.11
N VAL A 425 3.03 17.51 1.12
CA VAL A 425 2.18 18.47 0.43
C VAL A 425 1.44 19.37 1.43
N ALA A 426 1.77 20.66 1.44
CA ALA A 426 0.98 21.72 2.06
C ALA A 426 1.13 23.03 1.28
N ALA A 427 0.34 23.15 0.20
CA ALA A 427 -0.21 24.39 -0.37
C ALA A 427 -1.21 23.97 -1.46
N THR A 428 -2.45 23.71 -1.05
CA THR A 428 -3.50 22.99 -1.78
C THR A 428 -4.06 23.71 -3.02
N GLU A 429 -3.66 24.95 -3.28
CA GLU A 429 -4.15 25.71 -4.45
C GLU A 429 -3.06 25.99 -5.51
N GLN A 430 -1.78 26.10 -5.13
CA GLN A 430 -0.69 26.32 -6.10
C GLN A 430 -0.15 25.04 -6.73
N ALA A 431 -0.21 23.89 -6.03
CA ALA A 431 0.15 22.60 -6.62
C ALA A 431 -0.79 22.22 -7.78
N VAL A 432 -2.05 22.66 -7.73
CA VAL A 432 -3.03 22.49 -8.81
C VAL A 432 -2.76 23.43 -9.98
N ALA A 433 -2.21 24.63 -9.73
CA ALA A 433 -1.87 25.58 -10.78
C ALA A 433 -0.59 25.19 -11.55
N ILE A 434 0.41 24.62 -10.87
CA ILE A 434 1.68 24.20 -11.50
C ILE A 434 1.50 22.84 -12.22
N ALA A 435 0.79 21.87 -11.63
CA ALA A 435 0.47 20.61 -12.30
C ALA A 435 -0.58 20.73 -13.44
N ALA A 436 -1.26 21.87 -13.54
CA ALA A 436 -2.12 22.20 -14.68
C ALA A 436 -1.36 22.93 -15.82
N ALA A 437 -0.18 23.51 -15.53
CA ALA A 437 0.65 24.20 -16.51
C ALA A 437 1.70 23.28 -17.15
N GLU A 438 2.18 22.28 -16.41
CA GLU A 438 3.04 21.21 -16.90
C GLU A 438 2.19 19.93 -16.94
N GLY A 439 1.97 19.33 -18.12
CA GLY A 439 0.97 18.29 -18.38
C GLY A 439 1.11 16.93 -17.65
N ASP A 440 1.66 16.89 -16.44
CA ASP A 440 1.89 15.71 -15.59
C ASP A 440 0.88 15.62 -14.42
N ALA A 441 -0.40 15.49 -14.75
CA ALA A 441 -1.48 15.33 -13.76
C ALA A 441 -1.59 13.89 -13.18
N GLU A 442 -0.66 12.97 -13.48
CA GLU A 442 -0.73 11.57 -13.02
C GLU A 442 -0.09 11.29 -11.64
N ALA A 443 0.47 12.29 -10.96
CA ALA A 443 1.28 12.07 -9.74
C ALA A 443 0.58 12.35 -8.39
N VAL A 444 -0.76 12.24 -8.29
CA VAL A 444 -1.43 12.15 -6.97
C VAL A 444 -1.57 10.69 -6.58
N GLU A 445 -0.54 10.18 -5.93
CA GLU A 445 -0.47 8.84 -5.38
C GLU A 445 -1.48 8.70 -4.23
N THR A 446 -2.64 8.08 -4.49
CA THR A 446 -3.54 7.59 -3.44
C THR A 446 -2.86 6.40 -2.76
N GLY A 447 -1.98 6.71 -1.82
CA GLY A 447 -1.32 5.74 -0.96
C GLY A 447 -2.35 4.97 -0.14
N TYR A 448 -2.59 3.71 -0.52
CA TYR A 448 -3.26 2.72 0.31
C TYR A 448 -2.34 2.44 1.52
N GLY A 449 -2.61 3.07 2.66
CA GLY A 449 -1.86 2.82 3.89
C GLY A 449 -2.44 3.55 5.10
N GLY A 450 -2.92 2.78 6.07
CA GLY A 450 -3.03 3.17 7.50
C GLY A 450 -4.02 4.29 7.84
N PHE A 451 -5.19 3.90 8.35
CA PHE A 451 -6.25 4.80 8.84
C PHE A 451 -5.93 5.45 10.21
N GLU A 452 -4.67 5.80 10.48
CA GLU A 452 -4.30 6.47 11.72
C GLU A 452 -3.39 7.67 11.46
N GLY A 453 -3.96 8.86 11.59
CA GLY A 453 -3.22 10.07 11.95
C GLY A 453 -2.90 11.09 10.85
N ALA A 454 -3.13 10.78 9.57
CA ALA A 454 -3.06 11.80 8.52
C ALA A 454 -4.48 12.25 8.14
N THR A 455 -4.85 13.47 8.52
CA THR A 455 -5.90 14.22 7.81
C THR A 455 -5.40 14.53 6.42
N VAL A 456 -5.30 13.50 5.57
CA VAL A 456 -5.36 13.69 4.13
C VAL A 456 -6.78 14.17 3.90
N THR A 457 -6.95 15.44 3.56
CA THR A 457 -8.17 15.89 2.88
C THR A 457 -8.20 15.13 1.56
N VAL A 458 -8.69 13.90 1.60
CA VAL A 458 -9.12 13.17 0.42
C VAL A 458 -10.14 14.11 -0.21
N ASP A 459 -9.86 14.61 -1.40
CA ASP A 459 -10.86 15.35 -2.17
C ASP A 459 -12.05 14.41 -2.32
N THR A 460 -13.10 14.64 -1.52
CA THR A 460 -14.25 13.75 -1.38
C THR A 460 -15.16 13.80 -2.60
N VAL A 461 -14.89 14.75 -3.48
CA VAL A 461 -15.62 14.99 -4.71
C VAL A 461 -14.87 14.32 -5.86
N PRO A 462 -15.55 13.44 -6.63
CA PRO A 462 -15.00 12.94 -7.88
C PRO A 462 -14.40 14.08 -8.70
N HIS A 463 -13.14 13.96 -9.16
CA HIS A 463 -12.48 14.96 -10.01
C HIS A 463 -13.30 15.37 -11.24
N GLN A 464 -14.30 14.57 -11.59
CA GLN A 464 -15.15 14.71 -12.76
C GLN A 464 -16.47 15.46 -12.50
N LEU A 465 -16.81 15.83 -11.26
CA LEU A 465 -17.84 16.84 -10.95
C LEU A 465 -17.27 18.28 -10.96
N ARG A 466 -15.99 18.41 -11.30
CA ARG A 466 -15.35 19.69 -11.65
C ARG A 466 -15.79 20.13 -13.05
N PRO A 467 -15.77 21.42 -13.37
CA PRO A 467 -16.13 21.88 -14.72
C PRO A 467 -15.22 21.26 -15.79
N TYR A 468 -15.75 21.09 -17.01
CA TYR A 468 -14.93 20.77 -18.18
C TYR A 468 -13.82 21.82 -18.32
N SER A 469 -12.56 21.41 -18.27
CA SER A 469 -11.44 22.35 -18.13
C SER A 469 -11.10 23.05 -19.45
N VAL A 470 -10.55 24.26 -19.37
CA VAL A 470 -10.01 24.99 -20.53
C VAL A 470 -8.95 24.15 -21.25
N ALA A 471 -8.07 23.48 -20.50
CA ALA A 471 -7.05 22.60 -21.06
C ALA A 471 -7.64 21.40 -21.84
N SER A 472 -8.69 20.77 -21.30
CA SER A 472 -9.41 19.71 -22.03
C SER A 472 -10.03 20.24 -23.31
N LEU A 473 -10.69 21.40 -23.25
CA LEU A 473 -11.29 22.03 -24.43
C LEU A 473 -10.24 22.35 -25.50
N GLN A 474 -9.13 22.95 -25.12
CA GLN A 474 -8.06 23.33 -26.06
C GLN A 474 -7.41 22.11 -26.71
N ARG A 475 -7.20 21.03 -25.95
CA ARG A 475 -6.75 19.74 -26.49
C ARG A 475 -7.73 19.19 -27.51
N PHE A 476 -9.02 19.17 -27.18
CA PHE A 476 -10.08 18.70 -28.07
C PHE A 476 -10.14 19.52 -29.38
N LEU A 477 -10.20 20.85 -29.29
CA LEU A 477 -10.26 21.74 -30.45
C LEU A 477 -9.02 21.61 -31.34
N THR A 478 -7.85 21.37 -30.73
CA THR A 478 -6.62 21.11 -31.46
C THR A 478 -6.65 19.77 -32.17
N ALA A 479 -7.10 18.71 -31.49
CA ALA A 479 -7.20 17.37 -32.05
C ALA A 479 -8.14 17.30 -33.27
N ILE A 480 -9.24 18.05 -33.27
CA ILE A 480 -10.17 18.06 -34.41
C ILE A 480 -9.79 19.05 -35.52
N GLY A 481 -8.72 19.83 -35.34
CA GLY A 481 -8.30 20.86 -36.29
C GLY A 481 -9.31 21.99 -36.46
N ALA A 482 -9.93 22.46 -35.38
CA ALA A 482 -10.88 23.57 -35.42
C ALA A 482 -10.22 24.87 -35.91
N SER A 483 -10.93 25.63 -36.75
CA SER A 483 -10.49 26.95 -37.24
C SER A 483 -10.41 27.97 -36.10
N ASP A 484 -9.70 29.08 -36.30
CA ASP A 484 -9.59 30.14 -35.29
C ASP A 484 -10.96 30.72 -34.93
N GLU A 485 -11.84 30.91 -35.92
CA GLU A 485 -13.21 31.37 -35.68
C GLU A 485 -14.01 30.36 -34.85
N GLN A 486 -13.89 29.07 -35.16
CA GLN A 486 -14.52 28.01 -34.37
C GLN A 486 -13.97 27.98 -32.95
N ARG A 487 -12.65 28.12 -32.77
CA ARG A 487 -12.01 28.15 -31.45
C ARG A 487 -12.54 29.30 -30.61
N THR A 488 -12.52 30.52 -31.14
CA THR A 488 -13.01 31.71 -30.41
C THR A 488 -14.49 31.58 -30.03
N MET A 489 -15.33 31.07 -30.94
CA MET A 489 -16.75 30.84 -30.64
C MET A 489 -16.94 29.81 -29.52
N ILE A 490 -16.21 28.70 -29.57
CA ILE A 490 -16.32 27.62 -28.56
C ILE A 490 -15.75 28.06 -27.20
N GLU A 491 -14.66 28.83 -27.20
CA GLU A 491 -14.10 29.42 -25.97
C GLU A 491 -15.09 30.38 -25.30
N THR A 492 -15.86 31.13 -26.09
CA THR A 492 -16.93 32.00 -25.58
C THR A 492 -18.04 31.17 -24.92
N LEU A 493 -18.53 30.14 -25.62
CA LEU A 493 -19.54 29.20 -25.07
C LEU A 493 -19.04 28.51 -23.79
N HIS A 494 -17.73 28.19 -23.74
CA HIS A 494 -17.10 27.59 -22.58
C HIS A 494 -16.99 28.56 -21.40
N GLY A 495 -16.69 29.84 -21.67
CA GLY A 495 -16.72 30.90 -20.66
C GLY A 495 -18.10 31.02 -20.00
N ASP A 496 -19.17 31.01 -20.79
CA ASP A 496 -20.55 31.02 -20.30
C ASP A 496 -20.86 29.77 -19.48
N TYR A 497 -20.41 28.59 -19.94
CA TYR A 497 -20.50 27.34 -19.19
C TYR A 497 -19.80 27.42 -17.83
N LEU A 498 -18.56 27.96 -17.77
CA LEU A 498 -17.81 28.08 -16.51
C LEU A 498 -18.49 29.02 -15.52
N ALA A 499 -19.05 30.14 -16.01
CA ALA A 499 -19.83 31.06 -15.19
C ALA A 499 -21.05 30.37 -14.59
N ARG A 500 -21.85 29.69 -15.43
CA ARG A 500 -23.05 28.95 -14.99
C ARG A 500 -22.73 27.77 -14.08
N HIS A 501 -21.62 27.07 -14.33
CA HIS A 501 -21.14 26.00 -13.48
C HIS A 501 -20.75 26.54 -12.10
N THR A 502 -20.07 27.69 -12.05
CA THR A 502 -19.73 28.36 -10.78
C THR A 502 -20.99 28.77 -10.02
N GLU A 503 -21.99 29.32 -10.71
CA GLU A 503 -23.25 29.75 -10.10
C GLU A 503 -24.12 28.57 -9.61
N THR A 504 -24.18 27.48 -10.38
CA THR A 504 -25.15 26.40 -10.15
C THR A 504 -24.56 25.21 -9.40
N VAL A 505 -23.35 24.79 -9.76
CA VAL A 505 -22.73 23.54 -9.28
C VAL A 505 -21.87 23.79 -8.04
N ALA A 506 -21.15 24.91 -7.97
CA ALA A 506 -20.27 25.19 -6.81
C ALA A 506 -21.04 25.26 -5.47
N PRO A 507 -22.22 25.90 -5.36
CA PRO A 507 -22.98 25.89 -4.10
C PRO A 507 -23.47 24.49 -3.71
N LYS A 508 -23.88 23.67 -4.69
CA LYS A 508 -24.28 22.27 -4.46
C LYS A 508 -23.09 21.43 -3.98
N ARG A 509 -21.91 21.68 -4.52
CA ARG A 509 -20.67 21.02 -4.10
C ARG A 509 -20.36 21.37 -2.64
N THR A 510 -20.37 22.65 -2.28
CA THR A 510 -20.16 23.08 -0.89
C THR A 510 -21.16 22.42 0.05
N ALA A 511 -22.45 22.38 -0.32
CA ALA A 511 -23.47 21.71 0.49
C ALA A 511 -23.22 20.20 0.63
N TYR A 512 -22.78 19.52 -0.43
CA TYR A 512 -22.40 18.11 -0.38
C TYR A 512 -21.20 17.87 0.54
N ASP A 513 -20.13 18.65 0.39
CA ASP A 513 -18.91 18.52 1.19
C ASP A 513 -19.21 18.76 2.68
N GLU A 514 -19.98 19.81 3.00
CA GLU A 514 -20.46 20.05 4.36
C GLU A 514 -21.30 18.88 4.89
N ALA A 515 -22.25 18.35 4.12
CA ALA A 515 -23.07 17.22 4.54
C ALA A 515 -22.22 15.96 4.78
N ARG A 516 -21.25 15.69 3.89
CA ARG A 516 -20.34 14.53 3.96
C ARG A 516 -19.38 14.63 5.14
N MET A 517 -18.84 15.81 5.44
CA MET A 517 -17.98 16.02 6.61
C MET A 517 -18.77 15.87 7.92
N ASN A 518 -20.03 16.31 7.94
CA ASN A 518 -20.85 16.32 9.15
C ASN A 518 -21.63 15.02 9.42
N GLN A 519 -21.53 14.02 8.55
CA GLN A 519 -22.24 12.74 8.71
C GLN A 519 -21.73 11.94 9.91
N TRP A 520 -20.48 12.17 10.34
CA TRP A 520 -19.91 11.56 11.53
C TRP A 520 -20.14 12.48 12.72
N GLN A 521 -20.75 11.95 13.77
CA GLN A 521 -20.97 12.63 15.04
C GLN A 521 -19.96 12.14 16.07
N VAL A 522 -19.23 13.06 16.68
CA VAL A 522 -18.39 12.79 17.85
C VAL A 522 -19.31 12.60 19.06
N GLN A 523 -19.21 11.46 19.74
CA GLN A 523 -19.96 11.20 20.98
C GLN A 523 -19.15 11.71 22.18
N GLU A 524 -19.83 12.17 23.24
CA GLU A 524 -19.16 12.62 24.49
C GLU A 524 -18.35 11.49 25.14
N GLU A 525 -18.83 10.25 25.03
CA GLU A 525 -18.12 9.03 25.43
C GLU A 525 -18.33 7.96 24.34
N GLY A 526 -17.30 7.65 23.53
CA GLY A 526 -17.34 6.56 22.54
C GLY A 526 -16.79 6.90 21.14
N PRO A 527 -16.82 5.94 20.21
CA PRO A 527 -16.35 6.13 18.83
C PRO A 527 -17.25 7.08 18.04
N MET A 528 -16.70 7.71 16.99
CA MET A 528 -17.50 8.48 16.04
C MET A 528 -18.61 7.62 15.44
N ARG A 529 -19.82 8.18 15.33
CA ARG A 529 -20.98 7.48 14.78
C ARG A 529 -21.46 8.13 13.49
N LEU A 530 -21.81 7.30 12.52
CA LEU A 530 -22.49 7.75 11.31
C LEU A 530 -23.97 8.07 11.60
N ASP A 531 -24.42 9.24 11.17
CA ASP A 531 -25.81 9.69 11.21
C ASP A 531 -26.52 9.33 9.88
N PRO A 532 -27.46 8.38 9.87
CA PRO A 532 -28.16 7.95 8.66
C PRO A 532 -28.87 9.08 7.93
N SER A 533 -29.44 10.05 8.66
CA SER A 533 -30.16 11.15 8.03
C SER A 533 -29.22 12.09 7.28
N LYS A 534 -28.00 12.28 7.80
CA LYS A 534 -26.96 13.08 7.13
C LYS A 534 -26.31 12.33 5.99
N ALA A 535 -26.14 11.01 6.11
CA ALA A 535 -25.75 10.13 5.02
C ALA A 535 -26.75 10.19 3.84
N GLU A 536 -28.05 10.07 4.13
CA GLU A 536 -29.13 10.24 3.13
C GLU A 536 -29.09 11.61 2.46
N ARG A 537 -28.93 12.67 3.26
CA ARG A 537 -28.80 14.04 2.74
C ARG A 537 -27.57 14.18 1.84
N SER A 538 -26.42 13.63 2.24
CA SER A 538 -25.18 13.65 1.46
C SER A 538 -25.36 12.90 0.12
N ALA A 539 -25.97 11.71 0.14
CA ALA A 539 -26.29 10.95 -1.07
C ALA A 539 -27.27 11.70 -2.00
N GLY A 540 -28.29 12.36 -1.44
CA GLY A 540 -29.21 13.22 -2.21
C GLY A 540 -28.50 14.40 -2.87
N LEU A 541 -27.65 15.11 -2.11
CA LEU A 541 -26.85 16.22 -2.63
C LEU A 541 -25.85 15.78 -3.71
N LEU A 542 -25.28 14.57 -3.59
CA LEU A 542 -24.41 14.01 -4.61
C LEU A 542 -25.16 13.76 -5.93
N ARG A 543 -26.40 13.23 -5.85
CA ARG A 543 -27.26 13.06 -7.04
C ARG A 543 -27.63 14.39 -7.67
N ASP A 544 -28.03 15.37 -6.86
CA ASP A 544 -28.35 16.72 -7.32
C ASP A 544 -27.16 17.41 -7.97
N LEU A 545 -25.97 17.24 -7.40
CA LEU A 545 -24.71 17.75 -7.92
C LEU A 545 -24.41 17.12 -9.29
N ALA A 546 -24.46 15.79 -9.38
CA ALA A 546 -24.21 15.06 -10.63
C ALA A 546 -25.23 15.43 -11.73
N ALA A 547 -26.52 15.58 -11.38
CA ALA A 547 -27.56 15.99 -12.32
C ALA A 547 -27.34 17.42 -12.84
N ALA A 548 -26.98 18.35 -11.96
CA ALA A 548 -26.70 19.74 -12.33
C ALA A 548 -25.49 19.84 -13.27
N THR A 549 -24.38 19.15 -12.94
CA THR A 549 -23.20 19.10 -13.82
C THR A 549 -23.54 18.51 -15.18
N ARG A 550 -24.30 17.40 -15.22
CA ARG A 550 -24.69 16.77 -16.49
C ARG A 550 -25.54 17.68 -17.37
N SER A 551 -26.53 18.36 -16.79
CA SER A 551 -27.37 19.30 -17.55
C SER A 551 -26.52 20.39 -18.22
N LEU A 552 -25.55 20.95 -17.51
CA LEU A 552 -24.66 21.96 -18.08
C LEU A 552 -23.71 21.38 -19.14
N ASP A 553 -23.18 20.18 -18.91
CA ASP A 553 -22.34 19.49 -19.88
C ASP A 553 -23.13 19.19 -21.17
N GLU A 554 -24.38 18.69 -21.06
CA GLU A 554 -25.27 18.44 -22.20
C GLU A 554 -25.50 19.70 -23.05
N GLU A 555 -25.79 20.83 -22.40
CA GLU A 555 -25.98 22.12 -23.07
C GLU A 555 -24.70 22.60 -23.76
N LEU A 556 -23.55 22.48 -23.09
CA LEU A 556 -22.25 22.83 -23.65
C LEU A 556 -21.96 21.99 -24.91
N PHE A 557 -22.02 20.66 -24.81
CA PHE A 557 -21.68 19.78 -25.92
C PHE A 557 -22.69 19.86 -27.07
N ALA A 558 -23.97 20.10 -26.81
CA ALA A 558 -24.95 20.40 -27.86
C ALA A 558 -24.61 21.69 -28.59
N SER A 559 -24.22 22.74 -27.86
CA SER A 559 -23.79 24.02 -28.44
C SER A 559 -22.50 23.87 -29.24
N MET A 560 -21.53 23.08 -28.75
CA MET A 560 -20.30 22.76 -29.46
C MET A 560 -20.57 22.00 -30.77
N ALA A 561 -21.47 21.01 -30.75
CA ALA A 561 -21.83 20.25 -31.95
C ALA A 561 -22.47 21.15 -33.01
N ALA A 562 -23.36 22.06 -32.61
CA ALA A 562 -23.98 23.03 -33.51
C ALA A 562 -22.95 24.01 -34.10
N ALA A 563 -22.02 24.50 -33.27
CA ALA A 563 -20.98 25.45 -33.64
C ALA A 563 -19.89 24.85 -34.54
N LEU A 564 -19.52 23.58 -34.34
CA LEU A 564 -18.48 22.89 -35.13
C LEU A 564 -19.04 22.24 -36.41
N GLY A 565 -20.36 22.03 -36.49
CA GLY A 565 -21.04 21.46 -37.65
C GLY A 565 -20.92 19.93 -37.78
N GLU A 566 -21.64 19.36 -38.75
CA GLU A 566 -21.79 17.90 -38.93
C GLU A 566 -20.45 17.16 -39.05
N LYS A 567 -19.44 17.80 -39.65
CA LYS A 567 -18.09 17.24 -39.81
C LYS A 567 -17.48 16.77 -38.47
N HIS A 568 -17.75 17.49 -37.38
CA HIS A 568 -17.17 17.24 -36.07
C HIS A 568 -18.18 16.65 -35.07
N ALA A 569 -19.42 16.37 -35.49
CA ALA A 569 -20.48 15.90 -34.60
C ALA A 569 -20.11 14.61 -33.84
N ASN A 570 -19.48 13.64 -34.52
CA ASN A 570 -19.02 12.40 -33.87
C ASN A 570 -17.89 12.66 -32.86
N ALA A 571 -16.97 13.59 -33.15
CA ALA A 571 -15.89 13.95 -32.24
C ALA A 571 -16.44 14.60 -30.96
N VAL A 572 -17.39 15.55 -31.10
CA VAL A 572 -18.06 16.18 -29.96
C VAL A 572 -18.84 15.15 -29.14
N ARG A 573 -19.52 14.20 -29.80
CA ARG A 573 -20.26 13.12 -29.12
C ARG A 573 -19.35 12.20 -28.32
N VAL A 574 -18.19 11.83 -28.88
CA VAL A 574 -17.20 11.00 -28.18
C VAL A 574 -16.53 11.77 -27.04
N GLU A 575 -16.23 13.06 -27.20
CA GLU A 575 -15.69 13.89 -26.12
C GLU A 575 -16.69 14.00 -24.95
N ARG A 576 -17.97 14.24 -25.26
CA ARG A 576 -19.04 14.17 -24.26
C ARG A 576 -19.08 12.81 -23.58
N LEU A 577 -18.97 11.72 -24.35
CA LEU A 577 -18.97 10.38 -23.79
C LEU A 577 -17.85 10.22 -22.77
N GLY A 578 -16.61 10.59 -23.11
CA GLY A 578 -15.45 10.52 -22.21
C GLY A 578 -15.62 11.36 -20.96
N ARG A 579 -16.29 12.53 -21.08
CA ARG A 579 -16.67 13.35 -19.94
C ARG A 579 -17.65 12.64 -19.01
N VAL A 580 -18.67 11.99 -19.55
CA VAL A 580 -19.70 11.28 -18.76
C VAL A 580 -19.17 9.98 -18.16
N THR A 581 -18.42 9.17 -18.90
CA THR A 581 -17.85 7.90 -18.41
C THR A 581 -16.78 8.10 -17.36
N GLY A 582 -15.99 9.18 -17.50
CA GLY A 582 -15.05 9.61 -16.47
C GLY A 582 -15.75 9.89 -15.14
N SER A 583 -17.02 10.33 -15.13
CA SER A 583 -17.73 10.82 -13.94
C SER A 583 -18.03 9.81 -12.83
N ILE A 584 -17.86 8.51 -13.09
CA ILE A 584 -18.46 7.45 -12.29
C ILE A 584 -17.42 6.59 -11.57
N GLY A 585 -16.14 6.71 -11.95
CA GLY A 585 -15.05 5.90 -11.37
C GLY A 585 -14.79 6.14 -9.88
N CYS A 586 -15.20 7.29 -9.32
CA CYS A 586 -14.79 7.71 -7.98
C CYS A 586 -15.75 7.29 -6.86
N VAL A 587 -17.05 7.05 -7.15
CA VAL A 587 -17.99 6.50 -6.14
C VAL A 587 -17.55 5.07 -5.73
N GLY A 588 -17.02 4.31 -6.70
CA GLY A 588 -16.47 2.98 -6.46
C GLY A 588 -15.18 2.97 -5.63
N GLN A 589 -14.35 4.03 -5.70
CA GLN A 589 -13.11 4.13 -4.91
C GLN A 589 -13.37 4.30 -3.41
N GLN A 590 -14.52 4.85 -3.00
CA GLN A 590 -14.91 4.95 -1.60
C GLN A 590 -15.55 3.65 -1.06
N MET A 591 -16.00 2.74 -1.93
CA MET A 591 -16.35 1.36 -1.54
C MET A 591 -15.11 0.47 -1.63
N TRP A 592 -14.19 0.73 -0.71
CA TRP A 592 -12.79 0.27 -0.58
C TRP A 592 -12.43 -1.20 -0.87
N VAL A 593 -13.35 -2.10 -1.26
CA VAL A 593 -13.05 -3.54 -1.28
C VAL A 593 -13.64 -4.37 -2.44
N PHE A 594 -14.58 -3.89 -3.28
CA PHE A 594 -15.31 -4.85 -4.15
C PHE A 594 -15.76 -4.34 -5.52
N ALA A 595 -14.83 -3.88 -6.37
CA ALA A 595 -15.05 -4.03 -7.81
C ALA A 595 -14.78 -5.50 -8.17
N PRO A 596 -15.80 -6.35 -8.43
CA PRO A 596 -15.58 -7.78 -8.68
C PRO A 596 -14.77 -8.03 -9.97
N ASN A 597 -14.66 -7.02 -10.84
CA ASN A 597 -13.89 -7.11 -12.07
C ASN A 597 -13.15 -5.78 -12.34
N ALA A 598 -11.86 -5.88 -12.64
CA ALA A 598 -10.96 -4.76 -12.85
C ALA A 598 -11.26 -3.94 -14.13
N GLU A 599 -12.06 -4.49 -15.05
CA GLU A 599 -12.52 -3.83 -16.29
C GLU A 599 -13.73 -2.90 -16.08
N GLN A 600 -14.53 -3.12 -15.02
CA GLN A 600 -15.75 -2.34 -14.76
C GLN A 600 -15.53 -0.82 -14.62
N PRO A 601 -14.46 -0.34 -13.94
CA PRO A 601 -14.22 1.10 -13.82
C PRO A 601 -13.56 1.74 -15.06
N VAL A 602 -13.16 0.96 -16.07
CA VAL A 602 -12.38 1.47 -17.19
C VAL A 602 -13.21 2.39 -18.07
N ASP A 603 -12.58 3.49 -18.50
CA ASP A 603 -13.13 4.42 -19.47
C ASP A 603 -12.60 4.04 -20.87
N VAL A 604 -13.48 3.47 -21.69
CA VAL A 604 -13.13 3.05 -23.05
C VAL A 604 -12.73 4.24 -23.92
N VAL A 605 -13.30 5.43 -23.70
CA VAL A 605 -12.96 6.65 -24.46
C VAL A 605 -11.56 7.13 -24.11
N ALA A 606 -11.20 7.10 -22.82
CA ALA A 606 -9.85 7.46 -22.39
C ALA A 606 -8.81 6.51 -23.02
N VAL A 607 -9.07 5.20 -23.00
CA VAL A 607 -8.21 4.19 -23.65
C VAL A 607 -8.01 4.49 -25.14
N MET A 608 -9.07 4.86 -25.85
CA MET A 608 -8.98 5.21 -27.27
C MET A 608 -8.21 6.51 -27.53
N ARG A 609 -8.39 7.51 -26.66
CA ARG A 609 -7.76 8.82 -26.79
C ARG A 609 -6.26 8.77 -26.54
N ASP A 610 -5.85 7.95 -25.58
CA ASP A 610 -4.45 7.89 -25.14
C ASP A 610 -3.61 6.95 -26.05
N ALA A 611 -4.27 6.24 -26.98
CA ALA A 611 -3.60 5.41 -27.98
C ALA A 611 -2.99 6.23 -29.12
N ALA A 612 -1.77 5.88 -29.50
CA ALA A 612 -1.04 6.50 -30.60
C ALA A 612 -1.59 6.02 -31.96
N LEU A 613 -2.67 6.64 -32.41
CA LEU A 613 -3.36 6.34 -33.68
C LEU A 613 -3.10 7.44 -34.72
N SER A 614 -2.99 7.06 -35.99
CA SER A 614 -2.97 8.02 -37.10
C SER A 614 -4.32 8.75 -37.25
N ASP A 615 -4.35 9.91 -37.91
CA ASP A 615 -5.59 10.69 -38.12
C ASP A 615 -6.72 9.86 -38.77
N ALA A 616 -6.37 9.00 -39.74
CA ALA A 616 -7.32 8.12 -40.42
C ALA A 616 -7.89 7.05 -39.47
N GLU A 617 -7.05 6.49 -38.60
CA GLU A 617 -7.47 5.52 -37.59
C GLU A 617 -8.29 6.19 -36.51
N GLN A 618 -7.92 7.39 -36.04
CA GLN A 618 -8.71 8.17 -35.10
C GLN A 618 -10.11 8.44 -35.64
N ALA A 619 -10.22 8.84 -36.92
CA ALA A 619 -11.52 9.01 -37.57
C ALA A 619 -12.34 7.71 -37.61
N ALA A 620 -11.69 6.57 -37.88
CA ALA A 620 -12.32 5.26 -37.85
C ALA A 620 -12.79 4.86 -36.44
N VAL A 621 -12.00 5.15 -35.40
CA VAL A 621 -12.37 4.94 -33.99
C VAL A 621 -13.58 5.77 -33.61
N LEU A 622 -13.59 7.06 -33.94
CA LEU A 622 -14.73 7.95 -33.65
C LEU A 622 -16.01 7.45 -34.33
N ALA A 623 -15.91 7.02 -35.60
CA ALA A 623 -17.04 6.47 -36.34
C ALA A 623 -17.53 5.13 -35.75
N ALA A 624 -16.63 4.27 -35.29
CA ALA A 624 -16.96 2.99 -34.68
C ALA A 624 -17.55 3.15 -33.27
N LEU A 625 -17.12 4.16 -32.51
CA LEU A 625 -17.55 4.40 -31.12
C LEU A 625 -18.88 5.15 -31.02
N ALA A 626 -19.14 6.08 -31.94
CA ALA A 626 -20.33 6.93 -31.90
C ALA A 626 -21.68 6.16 -31.80
N PRO A 627 -21.90 5.02 -32.50
CA PRO A 627 -23.11 4.21 -32.35
C PRO A 627 -23.31 3.60 -30.96
N HIS A 628 -22.24 3.45 -30.18
CA HIS A 628 -22.28 2.87 -28.84
C HIS A 628 -22.42 3.92 -27.72
N ALA A 629 -22.32 5.21 -28.04
CA ALA A 629 -22.26 6.28 -27.05
C ALA A 629 -23.45 6.29 -26.08
N ASP A 630 -24.69 6.19 -26.58
CA ASP A 630 -25.88 6.24 -25.72
C ASP A 630 -25.98 5.04 -24.78
N ALA A 631 -25.56 3.86 -25.26
CA ALA A 631 -25.55 2.63 -24.47
C ALA A 631 -24.51 2.70 -23.34
N ILE A 632 -23.31 3.20 -23.65
CA ILE A 632 -22.25 3.41 -22.66
C ILE A 632 -22.69 4.47 -21.64
N GLU A 633 -23.17 5.64 -22.09
CA GLU A 633 -23.64 6.72 -21.20
C GLU A 633 -24.76 6.24 -20.27
N SER A 634 -25.75 5.53 -20.81
CA SER A 634 -26.85 4.97 -20.02
C SER A 634 -26.38 3.95 -18.99
N ALA A 635 -25.49 3.04 -19.38
CA ALA A 635 -24.96 2.02 -18.49
C ALA A 635 -24.05 2.63 -17.42
N ALA A 636 -23.26 3.63 -17.79
CA ALA A 636 -22.48 4.44 -16.89
C ALA A 636 -23.43 5.06 -15.84
N GLN A 637 -24.47 5.78 -16.24
CA GLN A 637 -25.39 6.43 -15.30
C GLN A 637 -26.08 5.43 -14.36
N ARG A 638 -26.53 4.27 -14.86
CA ARG A 638 -27.10 3.23 -14.01
C ARG A 638 -26.10 2.71 -12.98
N SER A 639 -24.84 2.55 -13.37
CA SER A 639 -23.78 2.13 -12.44
C SER A 639 -23.50 3.19 -11.36
N PHE A 640 -23.53 4.48 -11.69
CA PHE A 640 -23.40 5.56 -10.71
C PHE A 640 -24.52 5.49 -9.66
N GLU A 641 -25.77 5.43 -10.10
CA GLU A 641 -26.91 5.37 -9.17
C GLU A 641 -26.88 4.11 -8.31
N ALA A 642 -26.52 2.95 -8.88
CA ALA A 642 -26.38 1.71 -8.15
C ALA A 642 -25.29 1.79 -7.07
N LEU A 643 -24.15 2.45 -7.36
CA LEU A 643 -23.07 2.64 -6.40
C LEU A 643 -23.45 3.62 -5.28
N VAL A 644 -24.12 4.73 -5.60
CA VAL A 644 -24.62 5.68 -4.58
C VAL A 644 -25.64 5.00 -3.67
N GLU A 645 -26.55 4.21 -4.23
CA GLU A 645 -27.53 3.45 -3.46
C GLU A 645 -26.88 2.35 -2.59
N ALA A 646 -25.89 1.63 -3.14
CA ALA A 646 -25.13 0.65 -2.37
C ALA A 646 -24.38 1.30 -1.20
N GLN A 647 -23.71 2.43 -1.42
CA GLN A 647 -23.06 3.20 -0.36
C GLN A 647 -24.05 3.61 0.73
N LEU A 648 -25.20 4.15 0.35
CA LEU A 648 -26.23 4.56 1.31
C LEU A 648 -26.76 3.36 2.13
N ARG A 649 -26.97 2.21 1.48
CA ARG A 649 -27.38 0.98 2.16
C ARG A 649 -26.31 0.46 3.11
N MET A 650 -25.04 0.53 2.73
CA MET A 650 -23.91 0.21 3.61
C MET A 650 -23.87 1.13 4.83
N GLU A 651 -24.07 2.42 4.63
CA GLU A 651 -24.08 3.41 5.70
C GLU A 651 -25.24 3.20 6.68
N ARG A 652 -26.45 2.95 6.18
CA ARG A 652 -27.61 2.57 7.00
C ARG A 652 -27.35 1.28 7.76
N LEU A 653 -26.85 0.26 7.07
CA LEU A 653 -26.48 -1.02 7.67
C LEU A 653 -25.47 -0.84 8.82
N GLN A 654 -24.55 0.13 8.71
CA GLN A 654 -23.51 0.35 9.72
C GLN A 654 -24.13 0.97 10.96
N SER A 655 -24.97 1.98 10.77
CA SER A 655 -25.68 2.62 11.88
C SER A 655 -26.69 1.68 12.56
N ASP A 656 -27.37 0.82 11.79
CA ASP A 656 -28.37 -0.11 12.31
C ASP A 656 -27.73 -1.22 13.13
N LEU A 657 -26.62 -1.77 12.65
CA LEU A 657 -25.95 -2.89 13.29
C LEU A 657 -25.05 -2.46 14.46
N PHE A 658 -24.52 -1.25 14.46
CA PHE A 658 -23.63 -0.77 15.52
C PHE A 658 -24.25 0.40 16.33
N PRO A 659 -25.34 0.16 17.11
CA PRO A 659 -25.97 1.21 17.90
C PRO A 659 -25.11 1.62 19.13
N PRO A 660 -25.34 2.82 19.69
CA PRO A 660 -24.64 3.29 20.90
C PRO A 660 -24.92 2.37 22.08
N GLY A 661 -23.90 2.09 22.90
CA GLY A 661 -24.01 1.18 24.03
C GLY A 661 -24.19 -0.29 23.65
N ALA A 662 -24.00 -0.65 22.38
CA ALA A 662 -23.95 -2.04 21.94
C ALA A 662 -22.92 -2.81 22.77
N THR A 663 -23.36 -3.88 23.41
CA THR A 663 -22.46 -4.77 24.13
C THR A 663 -21.47 -5.41 23.14
N PRO A 664 -20.32 -5.91 23.59
CA PRO A 664 -19.42 -6.69 22.73
C PRO A 664 -20.14 -7.85 22.00
N GLU A 665 -21.15 -8.44 22.63
CA GLU A 665 -21.99 -9.46 22.00
C GLU A 665 -22.82 -8.90 20.84
N ASP A 666 -23.45 -7.74 21.02
CA ASP A 666 -24.24 -7.08 19.98
C ASP A 666 -23.35 -6.64 18.81
N GLN A 667 -22.19 -6.06 19.08
CA GLN A 667 -21.21 -5.66 18.06
C GLN A 667 -20.72 -6.83 17.22
N ALA A 668 -20.64 -8.02 17.81
CA ALA A 668 -20.10 -9.17 17.14
C ALA A 668 -21.18 -9.96 16.38
N LYS A 669 -22.46 -9.94 16.84
CA LYS A 669 -23.64 -10.29 16.01
C LYS A 669 -23.76 -9.35 14.80
N ALA A 670 -23.63 -8.06 15.08
CA ALA A 670 -23.61 -7.00 14.10
C ALA A 670 -22.50 -7.20 13.07
N ALA A 671 -21.29 -7.61 13.46
CA ALA A 671 -20.22 -7.91 12.51
C ALA A 671 -20.56 -9.07 11.55
N MET A 672 -21.21 -10.13 12.04
CA MET A 672 -21.66 -11.25 11.18
C MET A 672 -22.76 -10.83 10.23
N GLU A 673 -23.77 -10.13 10.75
CA GLU A 673 -24.87 -9.63 9.96
C GLU A 673 -24.40 -8.57 8.95
N TRP A 674 -23.43 -7.73 9.35
CA TRP A 674 -22.74 -6.77 8.51
C TRP A 674 -22.05 -7.49 7.36
N GLN A 675 -21.27 -8.54 7.62
CA GLN A 675 -20.59 -9.30 6.57
C GLN A 675 -21.59 -9.90 5.56
N LYS A 676 -22.68 -10.49 6.05
CA LYS A 676 -23.72 -11.07 5.18
C LYS A 676 -24.42 -9.99 4.35
N ARG A 677 -25.00 -8.98 5.01
CA ARG A 677 -25.81 -7.95 4.37
C ARG A 677 -24.97 -6.98 3.54
N SER A 678 -23.71 -6.74 3.90
CA SER A 678 -22.80 -5.95 3.06
C SER A 678 -22.53 -6.66 1.73
N THR A 679 -22.37 -7.98 1.74
CA THR A 679 -22.25 -8.77 0.52
C THR A 679 -23.51 -8.63 -0.35
N GLU A 680 -24.70 -8.75 0.23
CA GLU A 680 -25.98 -8.56 -0.47
C GLU A 680 -26.11 -7.14 -1.07
N VAL A 681 -25.73 -6.11 -0.32
CA VAL A 681 -25.73 -4.72 -0.78
C VAL A 681 -24.78 -4.54 -1.96
N LEU A 682 -23.59 -5.12 -1.91
CA LEU A 682 -22.62 -5.06 -3.00
C LEU A 682 -23.10 -5.83 -4.24
N GLU A 683 -23.63 -7.04 -4.05
CA GLU A 683 -24.23 -7.84 -5.12
C GLU A 683 -25.37 -7.10 -5.82
N SER A 684 -26.11 -6.25 -5.11
CA SER A 684 -27.17 -5.44 -5.71
C SER A 684 -26.67 -4.42 -6.74
N SER A 685 -25.39 -4.01 -6.67
CA SER A 685 -24.78 -3.09 -7.65
C SER A 685 -24.18 -3.80 -8.87
N LYS A 686 -23.90 -5.11 -8.75
CA LYS A 686 -23.23 -5.92 -9.78
C LYS A 686 -23.91 -5.89 -11.15
N PRO A 687 -25.26 -5.99 -11.28
CA PRO A 687 -25.90 -5.96 -12.59
C PRO A 687 -25.64 -4.68 -13.39
N ALA A 688 -25.63 -3.52 -12.72
CA ALA A 688 -25.36 -2.23 -13.37
C ALA A 688 -23.89 -2.09 -13.78
N LEU A 689 -22.97 -2.58 -12.96
CA LEU A 689 -21.54 -2.63 -13.28
C LEU A 689 -21.24 -3.58 -14.45
N ASP A 690 -21.88 -4.76 -14.48
CA ASP A 690 -21.74 -5.73 -15.57
C ASP A 690 -22.38 -5.24 -16.87
N GLU A 691 -23.46 -4.47 -16.79
CA GLU A 691 -24.02 -3.77 -17.95
C GLU A 691 -23.05 -2.75 -18.53
N ARG A 692 -22.46 -1.90 -17.68
CA ARG A 692 -21.42 -0.94 -18.11
C ARG A 692 -20.24 -1.65 -18.76
N ARG A 693 -19.75 -2.71 -18.13
CA ARG A 693 -18.66 -3.54 -18.69
C ARG A 693 -19.03 -4.08 -20.08
N ARG A 694 -20.23 -4.64 -20.25
CA ARG A 694 -20.70 -5.14 -21.56
C ARG A 694 -20.77 -4.04 -22.61
N ALA A 695 -21.23 -2.85 -22.24
CA ALA A 695 -21.28 -1.71 -23.16
C ALA A 695 -19.87 -1.28 -23.60
N ASN A 696 -18.92 -1.21 -22.66
CA ASN A 696 -17.52 -0.89 -22.97
C ASN A 696 -16.87 -1.96 -23.87
N LEU A 697 -17.05 -3.26 -23.56
CA LEU A 697 -16.49 -4.34 -24.36
C LEU A 697 -17.07 -4.42 -25.77
N ALA A 698 -18.37 -4.11 -25.93
CA ALA A 698 -18.99 -4.03 -27.25
C ALA A 698 -18.38 -2.89 -28.09
N ALA A 699 -18.11 -1.74 -27.48
CA ALA A 699 -17.44 -0.64 -28.15
C ALA A 699 -15.97 -0.94 -28.47
N LEU A 700 -15.25 -1.57 -27.54
CA LEU A 700 -13.87 -2.02 -27.75
C LEU A 700 -13.77 -3.01 -28.94
N ASP A 701 -14.69 -3.96 -29.04
CA ASP A 701 -14.78 -4.91 -30.16
C ASP A 701 -15.08 -4.19 -31.49
N ALA A 702 -16.01 -3.23 -31.49
CA ALA A 702 -16.33 -2.44 -32.67
C ALA A 702 -15.13 -1.62 -33.16
N VAL A 703 -14.42 -0.94 -32.25
CA VAL A 703 -13.20 -0.20 -32.55
C VAL A 703 -12.09 -1.13 -33.06
N SER A 704 -11.88 -2.26 -32.39
CA SER A 704 -10.87 -3.26 -32.77
C SER A 704 -11.05 -3.78 -34.19
N LYS A 705 -12.30 -3.94 -34.65
CA LYS A 705 -12.64 -4.35 -36.02
C LYS A 705 -12.38 -3.26 -37.07
N ALA A 706 -12.43 -1.99 -36.66
CA ALA A 706 -12.18 -0.84 -37.55
C ALA A 706 -10.69 -0.54 -37.74
N LEU A 707 -9.82 -1.13 -36.91
CA LEU A 707 -8.38 -0.88 -36.90
C LEU A 707 -7.57 -2.01 -37.56
N GLY A 708 -6.38 -1.63 -38.06
CA GLY A 708 -5.35 -2.57 -38.49
C GLY A 708 -4.77 -3.37 -37.32
N GLU A 709 -4.05 -4.45 -37.62
CA GLU A 709 -3.54 -5.40 -36.62
C GLU A 709 -2.66 -4.74 -35.54
N GLN A 710 -1.75 -3.85 -35.95
CA GLN A 710 -0.86 -3.14 -35.04
C GLN A 710 -1.64 -2.24 -34.06
N SER A 711 -2.54 -1.40 -34.58
CA SER A 711 -3.34 -0.47 -33.77
C SER A 711 -4.35 -1.20 -32.90
N ARG A 712 -4.88 -2.35 -33.36
CA ARG A 712 -5.70 -3.24 -32.54
C ARG A 712 -4.91 -3.77 -31.33
N ALA A 713 -3.69 -4.25 -31.55
CA ALA A 713 -2.83 -4.73 -30.47
C ALA A 713 -2.50 -3.61 -29.47
N GLU A 714 -2.24 -2.39 -29.96
CA GLU A 714 -2.02 -1.21 -29.10
C GLU A 714 -3.24 -0.91 -28.22
N ILE A 715 -4.44 -0.86 -28.80
CA ILE A 715 -5.69 -0.60 -28.06
C ILE A 715 -5.95 -1.69 -27.02
N GLN A 716 -5.75 -2.97 -27.37
CA GLN A 716 -5.91 -4.06 -26.42
C GLN A 716 -4.91 -3.96 -25.26
N ARG A 717 -3.68 -3.52 -25.54
CA ARG A 717 -2.67 -3.26 -24.51
C ARG A 717 -3.09 -2.12 -23.59
N GLN A 718 -3.50 -0.97 -24.14
CA GLN A 718 -3.97 0.18 -23.35
C GLN A 718 -5.19 -0.19 -22.49
N TRP A 719 -6.15 -0.94 -23.04
CA TRP A 719 -7.28 -1.46 -22.29
C TRP A 719 -6.83 -2.34 -21.11
N SER A 720 -5.89 -3.23 -21.36
CA SER A 720 -5.37 -4.14 -20.32
C SER A 720 -4.60 -3.38 -19.25
N GLN A 721 -3.83 -2.34 -19.62
CA GLN A 721 -3.13 -1.46 -18.68
C GLN A 721 -4.08 -0.66 -17.80
N ALA A 722 -5.17 -0.13 -18.39
CA ALA A 722 -6.21 0.58 -17.66
C ALA A 722 -7.02 -0.35 -16.74
N SER A 723 -7.31 -1.57 -17.21
CA SER A 723 -8.08 -2.57 -16.46
C SER A 723 -7.27 -3.20 -15.32
N TYR A 724 -5.99 -3.48 -15.54
CA TYR A 724 -5.13 -4.20 -14.59
C TYR A 724 -3.87 -3.40 -14.25
N PRO A 725 -4.02 -2.19 -13.66
CA PRO A 725 -2.87 -1.31 -13.39
C PRO A 725 -1.84 -1.97 -12.47
N THR A 726 -2.24 -2.89 -11.58
CA THR A 726 -1.31 -3.64 -10.71
C THR A 726 -0.40 -4.61 -11.46
N VAL A 727 -0.78 -5.01 -12.68
CA VAL A 727 0.04 -5.86 -13.57
C VAL A 727 1.05 -5.01 -14.36
N PHE A 728 0.67 -3.80 -14.75
CA PHE A 728 1.45 -2.99 -15.70
C PHE A 728 2.18 -1.78 -15.11
N ARG A 729 1.73 -1.23 -13.96
CA ARG A 729 2.42 -0.14 -13.26
C ARG A 729 3.63 -0.67 -12.49
N ASP A 730 4.60 -1.18 -13.23
CA ASP A 730 5.87 -1.62 -12.72
C ASP A 730 6.91 -0.51 -12.82
N ARG A 731 7.31 0.04 -11.67
CA ARG A 731 8.39 1.03 -11.60
C ARG A 731 9.77 0.44 -11.88
N ARG A 732 9.90 -0.90 -11.84
CA ARG A 732 11.12 -1.63 -12.17
C ARG A 732 11.26 -1.89 -13.67
N ALA A 733 10.23 -1.62 -14.47
CA ALA A 733 10.28 -1.86 -15.90
C ALA A 733 11.36 -1.00 -16.57
N LEU A 734 12.19 -1.63 -17.40
CA LEU A 734 13.38 -1.00 -17.98
C LEU A 734 13.18 -0.42 -19.39
N PHE A 735 11.96 -0.45 -19.94
CA PHE A 735 11.70 -0.03 -21.33
C PHE A 735 12.26 1.36 -21.64
N GLU A 736 11.93 2.36 -20.82
CA GLU A 736 12.39 3.73 -21.04
C GLU A 736 13.88 3.91 -20.74
N THR A 737 14.42 3.14 -19.80
CA THR A 737 15.86 3.15 -19.50
C THR A 737 16.66 2.60 -20.68
N ILE A 738 16.27 1.45 -21.24
CA ILE A 738 16.96 0.83 -22.37
C ILE A 738 16.88 1.72 -23.61
N LYS A 739 15.71 2.30 -23.92
CA LYS A 739 15.57 3.26 -25.03
C LYS A 739 16.46 4.49 -24.88
N LYS A 740 16.74 4.94 -23.64
CA LYS A 740 17.69 6.05 -23.41
C LYS A 740 19.14 5.58 -23.55
N VAL A 741 19.46 4.36 -23.12
CA VAL A 741 20.78 3.74 -23.34
C VAL A 741 21.07 3.63 -24.83
N GLU A 742 20.14 3.15 -25.65
CA GLU A 742 20.29 3.05 -27.12
C GLU A 742 20.62 4.39 -27.80
N LYS A 743 20.30 5.53 -27.16
CA LYS A 743 20.55 6.87 -27.69
C LYS A 743 21.88 7.47 -27.26
N LEU A 744 22.68 6.77 -26.46
CA LEU A 744 24.02 7.21 -26.10
C LEU A 744 24.90 7.35 -27.35
N SER A 745 25.47 8.54 -27.54
CA SER A 745 26.27 8.86 -28.73
C SER A 745 27.62 8.16 -28.79
N ASP A 746 28.07 7.60 -27.66
CA ASP A 746 29.39 6.97 -27.49
C ASP A 746 29.32 5.44 -27.38
N LEU A 747 28.19 4.80 -27.72
CA LEU A 747 28.12 3.35 -27.84
C LEU A 747 28.95 2.86 -29.02
N THR A 748 29.78 1.85 -28.77
CA THR A 748 30.43 1.11 -29.84
C THR A 748 29.40 0.28 -30.63
N PRO A 749 29.65 -0.05 -31.91
CA PRO A 749 28.72 -0.89 -32.68
C PRO A 749 28.40 -2.24 -32.02
N ALA A 750 29.36 -2.82 -31.31
CA ALA A 750 29.16 -4.06 -30.55
C ALA A 750 28.22 -3.86 -29.35
N GLN A 751 28.39 -2.76 -28.59
CA GLN A 751 27.48 -2.43 -27.49
C GLN A 751 26.07 -2.13 -28.01
N THR A 752 25.94 -1.39 -29.12
CA THR A 752 24.63 -1.11 -29.73
C THR A 752 23.86 -2.39 -30.04
N GLU A 753 24.53 -3.40 -30.63
CA GLU A 753 23.87 -4.67 -30.93
C GLU A 753 23.47 -5.42 -29.65
N LEU A 754 24.35 -5.50 -28.65
CA LEU A 754 24.05 -6.16 -27.38
C LEU A 754 22.92 -5.48 -26.59
N VAL A 755 22.83 -4.14 -26.63
CA VAL A 755 21.72 -3.39 -26.01
C VAL A 755 20.40 -3.71 -26.73
N ARG A 756 20.42 -3.76 -28.07
CA ARG A 756 19.25 -4.08 -28.89
C ARG A 756 18.75 -5.51 -28.66
N GLU A 757 19.67 -6.48 -28.59
CA GLU A 757 19.36 -7.86 -28.22
C GLU A 757 18.75 -7.93 -26.81
N THR A 758 19.35 -7.23 -25.84
CA THR A 758 18.83 -7.16 -24.47
C THR A 758 17.43 -6.56 -24.42
N LEU A 759 17.12 -5.52 -25.22
CA LEU A 759 15.79 -4.93 -25.30
C LEU A 759 14.74 -5.92 -25.81
N GLU A 760 15.06 -6.66 -26.87
CA GLU A 760 14.10 -7.57 -27.50
C GLU A 760 13.81 -8.80 -26.62
N GLU A 761 14.86 -9.38 -26.02
CA GLU A 761 14.72 -10.45 -25.03
C GLU A 761 13.90 -9.99 -23.83
N TYR A 762 14.22 -8.81 -23.27
CA TYR A 762 13.52 -8.25 -22.12
C TYR A 762 12.05 -7.97 -22.43
N ARG A 763 11.74 -7.34 -23.57
CA ARG A 763 10.37 -7.03 -23.98
C ARG A 763 9.53 -8.30 -24.07
N THR A 764 10.05 -9.30 -24.79
CA THR A 764 9.34 -10.57 -25.00
C THR A 764 9.05 -11.25 -23.65
N ALA A 765 10.05 -11.40 -22.79
CA ALA A 765 9.88 -12.06 -21.50
C ALA A 765 8.96 -11.28 -20.54
N TYR A 766 9.06 -9.94 -20.53
CA TYR A 766 8.22 -9.09 -19.71
C TYR A 766 6.75 -9.15 -20.13
N GLU A 767 6.47 -9.08 -21.44
CA GLU A 767 5.11 -9.17 -21.97
C GLU A 767 4.47 -10.53 -21.67
N ILE A 768 5.21 -11.64 -21.84
CA ILE A 768 4.75 -12.98 -21.47
C ILE A 768 4.36 -13.04 -19.98
N ALA A 769 5.16 -12.46 -19.09
CA ALA A 769 4.85 -12.45 -17.66
C ALA A 769 3.60 -11.61 -17.34
N CYS A 770 3.44 -10.44 -17.98
CA CYS A 770 2.23 -9.62 -17.86
C CYS A 770 0.98 -10.36 -18.36
N ASP A 771 1.06 -11.04 -19.51
CA ASP A 771 -0.05 -11.81 -20.08
C ASP A 771 -0.44 -12.98 -19.17
N ALA A 772 0.53 -13.67 -18.57
CA ALA A 772 0.28 -14.73 -17.59
C ALA A 772 -0.43 -14.18 -16.33
N MET A 773 0.02 -13.02 -15.83
CA MET A 773 -0.62 -12.34 -14.68
C MET A 773 -2.05 -11.90 -15.02
N LEU A 774 -2.28 -11.39 -16.23
CA LEU A 774 -3.60 -11.05 -16.73
C LEU A 774 -4.51 -12.27 -16.78
N ALA A 775 -4.05 -13.36 -17.39
CA ALA A 775 -4.80 -14.61 -17.47
C ALA A 775 -5.17 -15.15 -16.08
N ALA A 776 -4.24 -15.08 -15.11
CA ALA A 776 -4.51 -15.44 -13.72
C ALA A 776 -5.53 -14.49 -13.05
N SER A 777 -5.44 -13.19 -13.32
CA SER A 777 -6.34 -12.17 -12.77
C SER A 777 -7.77 -12.30 -13.31
N MET A 778 -7.90 -12.68 -14.58
CA MET A 778 -9.18 -12.92 -15.27
C MET A 778 -9.85 -14.23 -14.89
N LYS A 779 -9.13 -15.16 -14.25
CA LYS A 779 -9.70 -16.45 -13.83
C LYS A 779 -10.83 -16.21 -12.83
N SER A 780 -12.03 -16.69 -13.17
CA SER A 780 -13.19 -16.59 -12.29
C SER A 780 -12.93 -17.27 -10.96
N LEU A 781 -13.20 -16.57 -9.87
CA LEU A 781 -13.26 -17.17 -8.54
C LEU A 781 -14.53 -18.04 -8.45
N PRO A 782 -14.54 -19.07 -7.57
CA PRO A 782 -15.77 -19.80 -7.26
C PRO A 782 -16.89 -18.83 -6.88
N GLU A 783 -18.14 -19.08 -7.26
CA GLU A 783 -19.24 -18.21 -6.83
C GLU A 783 -19.50 -18.38 -5.32
N PRO A 784 -19.80 -17.30 -4.59
CA PRO A 784 -20.32 -17.40 -3.23
C PRO A 784 -21.59 -18.28 -3.21
N LYS A 785 -21.68 -19.21 -2.26
CA LYS A 785 -22.91 -20.01 -2.04
C LYS A 785 -23.75 -19.28 -1.00
N ASP A 786 -25.03 -19.04 -1.29
CA ASP A 786 -26.00 -18.39 -0.39
C ASP A 786 -25.57 -17.01 0.15
N GLY A 787 -24.87 -16.22 -0.67
CA GLY A 787 -24.34 -14.90 -0.28
C GLY A 787 -23.20 -14.96 0.76
N GLN A 788 -22.68 -16.15 1.05
CA GLN A 788 -21.53 -16.35 1.93
C GLN A 788 -20.28 -16.69 1.11
N MET A 789 -19.20 -15.96 1.36
CA MET A 789 -17.87 -16.31 0.85
C MET A 789 -17.42 -17.63 1.50
N SER A 790 -17.61 -18.73 0.78
CA SER A 790 -17.26 -20.07 1.25
C SER A 790 -15.75 -20.21 1.49
N ALA A 791 -15.35 -21.24 2.23
CA ALA A 791 -13.93 -21.54 2.37
C ALA A 791 -13.27 -21.87 1.02
N GLU A 792 -14.03 -22.42 0.05
CA GLU A 792 -13.57 -22.65 -1.32
C GLU A 792 -13.30 -21.32 -2.06
N TYR A 793 -14.15 -20.30 -1.89
CA TYR A 793 -13.94 -18.95 -2.43
C TYR A 793 -12.61 -18.37 -1.95
N TRP A 794 -12.40 -18.35 -0.63
CA TRP A 794 -11.19 -17.80 -0.04
C TRP A 794 -9.93 -18.55 -0.45
N MET A 795 -9.99 -19.88 -0.56
CA MET A 795 -8.88 -20.67 -1.10
C MET A 795 -8.60 -20.31 -2.57
N GLY A 796 -9.65 -20.11 -3.38
CA GLY A 796 -9.51 -19.64 -4.77
C GLY A 796 -8.86 -18.25 -4.87
N VAL A 797 -9.22 -17.33 -3.97
CA VAL A 797 -8.58 -16.01 -3.87
C VAL A 797 -7.10 -16.16 -3.53
N GLN A 798 -6.77 -16.94 -2.49
CA GLN A 798 -5.38 -17.18 -2.08
C GLN A 798 -4.55 -17.85 -3.19
N ASP A 799 -5.09 -18.85 -3.88
CA ASP A 799 -4.43 -19.50 -5.01
C ASP A 799 -4.16 -18.52 -6.16
N ARG A 800 -5.13 -17.64 -6.46
CA ARG A 800 -4.97 -16.59 -7.47
C ARG A 800 -3.88 -15.60 -7.07
N GLU A 801 -3.93 -15.06 -5.86
CA GLU A 801 -2.92 -14.10 -5.37
C GLU A 801 -1.52 -14.72 -5.34
N ARG A 802 -1.38 -15.98 -4.87
CA ARG A 802 -0.10 -16.71 -4.94
C ARG A 802 0.44 -16.83 -6.37
N SER A 803 -0.43 -17.21 -7.31
CA SER A 803 -0.06 -17.31 -8.72
C SER A 803 0.41 -15.96 -9.28
N ILE A 804 -0.32 -14.89 -8.98
CA ILE A 804 0.02 -13.53 -9.42
C ILE A 804 1.34 -13.06 -8.77
N SER A 805 1.54 -13.31 -7.47
CA SER A 805 2.79 -12.99 -6.78
C SER A 805 3.99 -13.71 -7.38
N ARG A 806 3.84 -15.00 -7.74
CA ARG A 806 4.90 -15.77 -8.41
C ARG A 806 5.25 -15.18 -9.77
N MET A 807 4.25 -14.90 -10.61
CA MET A 807 4.47 -14.31 -11.94
C MET A 807 5.05 -12.89 -11.82
N ARG A 808 4.65 -12.12 -10.81
CA ARG A 808 5.22 -10.80 -10.52
C ARG A 808 6.70 -10.92 -10.16
N PHE A 809 7.06 -11.90 -9.33
CA PHE A 809 8.47 -12.18 -9.01
C PHE A 809 9.25 -12.50 -10.29
N GLU A 810 8.73 -13.36 -11.18
CA GLU A 810 9.40 -13.69 -12.45
C GLU A 810 9.56 -12.49 -13.39
N ARG A 811 8.55 -11.63 -13.46
CA ARG A 811 8.61 -10.36 -14.20
C ARG A 811 9.70 -9.44 -13.62
N ASP A 812 9.74 -9.30 -12.30
CA ASP A 812 10.73 -8.46 -11.62
C ASP A 812 12.16 -9.03 -11.78
N GLU A 813 12.33 -10.36 -11.75
CA GLU A 813 13.60 -11.03 -12.08
C GLU A 813 14.02 -10.77 -13.53
N THR A 814 13.07 -10.75 -14.46
CA THR A 814 13.34 -10.41 -15.87
C THR A 814 13.89 -8.99 -16.00
N SER A 815 13.30 -8.03 -15.30
CA SER A 815 13.81 -6.65 -15.21
C SER A 815 15.20 -6.59 -14.57
N ALA A 816 15.41 -7.26 -13.45
CA ALA A 816 16.70 -7.26 -12.75
C ALA A 816 17.83 -7.87 -13.60
N ARG A 817 17.56 -8.97 -14.31
CA ARG A 817 18.52 -9.61 -15.23
C ARG A 817 18.86 -8.69 -16.41
N ALA A 818 17.87 -8.03 -17.00
CA ALA A 818 18.10 -7.05 -18.06
C ALA A 818 18.98 -5.87 -17.55
N ALA A 819 18.71 -5.35 -16.35
CA ALA A 819 19.59 -4.34 -15.74
C ALA A 819 21.03 -4.87 -15.53
N SER A 820 21.19 -6.14 -15.15
CA SER A 820 22.52 -6.73 -15.01
C SER A 820 23.27 -6.84 -16.33
N LYS A 821 22.61 -7.33 -17.39
CA LYS A 821 23.18 -7.38 -18.73
C LYS A 821 23.64 -5.99 -19.21
N LEU A 822 22.81 -4.96 -19.02
CA LEU A 822 23.19 -3.58 -19.37
C LEU A 822 24.43 -3.10 -18.60
N ARG A 823 24.57 -3.44 -17.31
CA ARG A 823 25.78 -3.12 -16.53
C ARG A 823 27.04 -3.80 -17.05
N GLN A 824 26.92 -4.98 -17.65
CA GLN A 824 28.05 -5.69 -18.27
C GLN A 824 28.41 -5.12 -19.65
N ILE A 825 27.43 -4.56 -20.37
CA ILE A 825 27.63 -3.98 -21.70
C ILE A 825 28.24 -2.57 -21.61
N LEU A 826 27.80 -1.76 -20.64
CA LEU A 826 28.14 -0.34 -20.55
C LEU A 826 29.43 -0.08 -19.75
N THR A 827 30.14 0.98 -20.12
CA THR A 827 31.30 1.48 -19.37
C THR A 827 30.85 2.19 -18.07
N PRO A 828 31.74 2.36 -17.07
CA PRO A 828 31.41 3.11 -15.85
C PRO A 828 30.91 4.53 -16.12
N GLU A 829 31.49 5.24 -17.09
CA GLU A 829 31.12 6.58 -17.50
C GLU A 829 29.72 6.63 -18.13
N GLN A 830 29.37 5.62 -18.93
CA GLN A 830 28.03 5.48 -19.51
C GLN A 830 26.99 5.12 -18.42
N LEU A 831 27.33 4.22 -17.50
CA LEU A 831 26.46 3.83 -16.39
C LEU A 831 26.11 5.00 -15.47
N ALA A 832 27.07 5.90 -15.21
CA ALA A 832 26.85 7.08 -14.38
C ALA A 832 25.71 7.99 -14.87
N GLN A 833 25.36 7.93 -16.17
CA GLN A 833 24.25 8.67 -16.76
C GLN A 833 22.87 8.07 -16.41
N PHE A 834 22.84 6.84 -15.89
CA PHE A 834 21.63 6.09 -15.54
C PHE A 834 21.67 5.65 -14.07
N PRO A 835 21.24 6.51 -13.12
CA PRO A 835 21.26 6.19 -11.69
C PRO A 835 20.57 4.85 -11.33
N VAL A 836 19.51 4.49 -12.06
CA VAL A 836 18.76 3.22 -11.89
C VAL A 836 19.63 1.99 -12.19
N LEU A 837 20.60 2.11 -13.10
CA LEU A 837 21.54 1.04 -13.45
C LEU A 837 22.83 1.11 -12.61
N ALA A 838 23.31 2.33 -12.31
CA ALA A 838 24.59 2.53 -11.65
C ALA A 838 24.64 2.01 -10.21
N ASP A 839 23.56 2.18 -9.45
CA ASP A 839 23.53 1.82 -8.03
C ASP A 839 22.18 1.23 -7.59
N PRO A 840 22.03 -0.10 -7.68
CA PRO A 840 20.83 -0.81 -7.20
C PRO A 840 20.56 -0.58 -5.70
N SER A 841 21.55 -0.13 -4.93
CA SER A 841 21.40 0.18 -3.51
C SER A 841 20.82 1.56 -3.23
N LYS A 842 20.90 2.48 -4.19
CA LYS A 842 20.32 3.84 -4.13
C LYS A 842 18.96 3.95 -4.79
N THR A 843 18.56 2.98 -5.62
CA THR A 843 17.16 2.87 -6.04
C THR A 843 16.33 2.74 -4.77
N LYS A 844 15.54 3.78 -4.43
CA LYS A 844 14.72 3.79 -3.22
C LYS A 844 13.91 2.51 -3.22
N ALA A 845 14.30 1.56 -2.37
CA ALA A 845 13.44 0.45 -2.04
C ALA A 845 12.22 1.09 -1.42
N ARG A 846 11.14 1.22 -2.18
CA ARG A 846 9.84 1.24 -1.54
C ARG A 846 9.82 -0.08 -0.80
N THR A 847 9.88 -0.01 0.52
CA THR A 847 9.86 -1.18 1.38
C THR A 847 8.78 -2.10 0.82
N ASP A 848 9.17 -3.30 0.40
CA ASP A 848 8.23 -4.36 -0.01
C ASP A 848 7.24 -4.68 1.15
N ARG A 849 7.44 -4.06 2.33
CA ARG A 849 6.56 -4.04 3.52
C ARG A 849 5.19 -3.36 3.33
N ASN A 850 4.95 -2.59 2.27
CA ASN A 850 3.67 -1.88 2.06
C ASN A 850 2.77 -2.55 1.02
N TRP A 851 2.94 -3.85 0.80
CA TRP A 851 1.97 -4.65 0.06
C TRP A 851 1.23 -5.57 1.00
#